data_AF-A0A850QXY8-F1
#
_entry.id   AF-A0A850QXY8-F1
#
_cell.length_a   1.000
_cell.length_b   1.000
_cell.length_c   1.000
_cell.angle_alpha   90.00
_cell.angle_beta   90.00
_cell.angle_gamma   90.00
#
_symmetry.space_group_name_H-M   'P 1'
#
loop_
_entity.id
_entity.type
_entity.pdbx_description
1 polymer ?
#
loop_
_entity_poly.entity_id
_entity_poly.type
_entity_poly.pdbx_seq_one_letter_code
_entity_poly.pdbx_strand_id
1 'polypeptide(L)'
;FCIGCFDISGTVYFDENGDSDISSDGVTPNEVVVRLYRDDDGDGIPSAGDTYLQQMTTSSGAYSFTELPIDTYFVATAPPSTGSAVSEQTYAASDTYYSAFCDSNGDGATGDTPLTASGACYGGIDGDRADATTNSTTREHITKVELSFDSENQTNVDFGFSYNVVTNTNTSAQGSLQQFIINANTLSGANEMRFVPSVPANDTDPSADWWVISPTSSLTTITGTNGANTTIDGTAYSNTDGVTVVDSNPGNYSESQTVGSADGCTVETIAALAKPELQIDMPTVSSPYASELLIINADNTTVRNLSLTGGSLGINIYSAGITDTLIEQNLIGIDPAGNDDVIGQETCGTSSGCAGIAIANSGNGQLTGDNGIIRNNAIKTAHHNISLNNLRSQTDTINWQVIHNQLLGSTSTTATPYHNVYIRYGIPSYLNVLGNLMRDATGDGIYQGNTSNVDLFQTFTSNDIQNADGDAIHFQSGQLSIVECNVLHNNGDSGVSVDGNTNIEGYLITKNSFDANTDNAIDLHNTTTGSGVSLNTDLCNNDTGTGANNDLARPQVNYAFLEGSNLRLIGDMCATGDFTFEIYKASAGTGDTGSDSLDAGEGLTYLGSIAALSGATFDSSLAVTGINVGDEITVIAQRTTTGGLGELQDTSEFSANVSVDIDNKDWGDAPDTTVGTGQGDYQTYRANGGANHVVIDNDTDNNPDLFLGLLVDTDIDGQPTSMADGDNLINLADEDGVTANGTYVLNRPRDIDITIGKDPDFATSSFHLYGWIDWNQDGDFDDANEQVVSENSVAIGTNTYTITPPSDAVLGTTFARFRLCSTGDCNTPNGASIDGEVEDYGELIVSIDFGDAPDTGVGIGTGNYRTTLADDGPRHSTDSDLFLGINATDTEVDGLQNITASGDNVDGVNDEDGLLILPLTSGATSYTTQATVTNNSGADAYLYAWLDVNRDGEFDRDEFISNGAGAGGEIIIPDGSTAITSALIWGTITPPTNNTTVYLRTRLSPVQLTDAVAGAVEDPRSYGFVDGGEVEDYALQVADQDFGDLPDTFDTLGTSGGPYHGLSNATNIHIGSATIDTEGDGLPTAGADGDDTTGSADENAFSTPTPILPLDATS
;
A
#
# COMPACT_ATOMS: atom_id res chain seq x y z
N PHE A 1 20.07 -51.00 -88.96
CA PHE A 1 21.22 -51.88 -88.66
C PHE A 1 22.51 -51.09 -88.72
N CYS A 2 22.70 -50.24 -87.73
CA CYS A 2 24.02 -49.80 -87.33
C CYS A 2 24.69 -50.92 -86.52
N ILE A 3 25.97 -51.18 -86.73
CA ILE A 3 26.78 -52.07 -85.89
C ILE A 3 27.51 -51.17 -84.89
N GLY A 4 27.31 -51.40 -83.59
CA GLY A 4 27.83 -50.52 -82.54
C GLY A 4 26.99 -49.27 -82.33
N CYS A 5 25.66 -49.40 -82.41
CA CYS A 5 24.73 -48.36 -81.94
C CYS A 5 23.88 -48.88 -80.78
N PHE A 6 23.51 -47.98 -79.88
CA PHE A 6 22.71 -48.24 -78.68
C PHE A 6 21.54 -47.26 -78.59
N ASP A 7 20.54 -47.58 -77.79
CA ASP A 7 19.45 -46.67 -77.45
C ASP A 7 19.73 -46.00 -76.09
N ILE A 8 19.36 -44.73 -75.94
CA ILE A 8 19.34 -44.02 -74.66
C ILE A 8 17.88 -43.74 -74.31
N SER A 9 17.43 -44.12 -73.13
CA SER A 9 16.04 -43.92 -72.66
C SER A 9 15.96 -43.69 -71.16
N GLY A 10 14.96 -42.92 -70.75
CA GLY A 10 14.65 -42.65 -69.34
C GLY A 10 13.30 -41.99 -69.17
N THR A 11 13.05 -41.48 -67.97
CA THR A 11 11.80 -40.90 -67.50
C THR A 11 12.07 -39.60 -66.78
N VAL A 12 11.31 -38.56 -67.11
CA VAL A 12 11.18 -37.38 -66.26
C VAL A 12 9.99 -37.56 -65.34
N TYR A 13 10.16 -37.38 -64.03
CA TYR A 13 9.13 -37.65 -63.01
C TYR A 13 9.13 -36.59 -61.89
N PHE A 14 8.10 -36.61 -61.04
CA PHE A 14 7.99 -35.72 -59.88
C PHE A 14 8.40 -36.42 -58.59
N ASP A 15 9.41 -35.87 -57.92
CA ASP A 15 10.01 -36.35 -56.68
C ASP A 15 9.61 -35.41 -55.53
N GLU A 16 8.31 -35.41 -55.19
CA GLU A 16 7.71 -34.46 -54.22
C GLU A 16 8.19 -34.70 -52.77
N ASN A 17 8.51 -35.95 -52.45
CA ASN A 17 9.12 -36.37 -51.18
C ASN A 17 10.61 -36.03 -51.14
N GLY A 18 11.26 -35.78 -52.28
CA GLY A 18 12.68 -35.48 -52.35
C GLY A 18 13.50 -36.63 -51.78
N ASP A 19 13.12 -37.87 -52.05
CA ASP A 19 13.83 -39.06 -51.56
C ASP A 19 14.62 -39.77 -52.66
N SER A 20 14.61 -39.22 -53.88
CA SER A 20 15.36 -39.75 -55.01
C SER A 20 14.93 -41.15 -55.45
N ASP A 21 13.68 -41.57 -55.19
CA ASP A 21 13.14 -42.88 -55.59
C ASP A 21 11.89 -42.79 -56.50
N ILE A 22 12.09 -43.09 -57.79
CA ILE A 22 11.01 -43.19 -58.78
C ILE A 22 9.92 -44.23 -58.44
N SER A 23 10.18 -45.19 -57.55
CA SER A 23 9.28 -46.32 -57.28
C SER A 23 7.98 -45.93 -56.57
N SER A 24 7.98 -44.83 -55.82
CA SER A 24 6.83 -44.23 -55.14
C SER A 24 6.21 -43.06 -55.89
N ASP A 25 6.83 -42.60 -56.97
CA ASP A 25 6.64 -41.27 -57.52
C ASP A 25 5.80 -41.23 -58.81
N GLY A 26 5.19 -40.06 -59.04
CA GLY A 26 4.30 -39.82 -60.18
C GLY A 26 5.05 -39.38 -61.44
N VAL A 27 4.59 -39.83 -62.61
CA VAL A 27 5.08 -39.32 -63.91
C VAL A 27 4.48 -37.95 -64.25
N THR A 28 5.27 -37.09 -64.88
CA THR A 28 4.89 -35.69 -65.18
C THR A 28 3.63 -35.60 -66.08
N PRO A 29 2.59 -34.83 -65.73
CA PRO A 29 1.41 -34.61 -66.55
C PRO A 29 1.60 -33.55 -67.65
N ASN A 30 2.72 -32.83 -67.65
CA ASN A 30 3.04 -31.74 -68.60
C ASN A 30 4.01 -32.20 -69.68
N GLU A 31 3.94 -31.59 -70.88
CA GLU A 31 4.90 -31.86 -71.96
C GLU A 31 6.31 -31.40 -71.55
N VAL A 32 7.22 -32.36 -71.35
CA VAL A 32 8.64 -32.10 -71.07
C VAL A 32 9.47 -32.27 -72.34
N VAL A 33 10.48 -31.41 -72.52
CA VAL A 33 11.41 -31.50 -73.65
C VAL A 33 12.75 -32.08 -73.18
N VAL A 34 13.17 -33.18 -73.78
CA VAL A 34 14.49 -33.80 -73.56
C VAL A 34 15.32 -33.64 -74.83
N ARG A 35 16.56 -33.17 -74.69
CA ARG A 35 17.51 -32.86 -75.77
C ARG A 35 18.72 -33.76 -75.67
N LEU A 36 19.27 -34.10 -76.84
CA LEU A 36 20.48 -34.88 -76.97
C LEU A 36 21.55 -34.05 -77.67
N TYR A 37 22.70 -33.93 -77.02
CA TYR A 37 23.93 -33.33 -77.54
C TYR A 37 25.00 -34.41 -77.66
N ARG A 38 25.97 -34.21 -78.55
CA ARG A 38 27.15 -35.06 -78.69
C ARG A 38 28.41 -34.26 -78.46
N ASP A 39 29.30 -34.83 -77.68
CA ASP A 39 30.61 -34.28 -77.29
C ASP A 39 31.58 -34.36 -78.48
N ASP A 40 31.54 -33.35 -79.35
CA ASP A 40 32.32 -33.32 -80.61
C ASP A 40 33.75 -32.76 -80.41
N ASP A 41 34.03 -32.07 -79.31
CA ASP A 41 35.38 -31.61 -78.93
C ASP A 41 36.13 -32.61 -78.03
N GLY A 42 35.41 -33.58 -77.47
CA GLY A 42 35.95 -34.76 -76.80
C GLY A 42 36.53 -34.47 -75.41
N ASP A 43 36.03 -33.42 -74.76
CA ASP A 43 36.48 -32.99 -73.43
C ASP A 43 35.63 -33.58 -72.29
N GLY A 44 34.49 -34.20 -72.61
CA GLY A 44 33.59 -34.84 -71.66
C GLY A 44 32.84 -33.87 -70.74
N ILE A 45 32.80 -32.57 -71.06
CA ILE A 45 32.18 -31.50 -70.27
C ILE A 45 31.18 -30.73 -71.16
N PRO A 46 29.95 -30.40 -70.70
CA PRO A 46 29.03 -29.58 -71.47
C PRO A 46 29.64 -28.22 -71.88
N SER A 47 29.82 -28.04 -73.18
CA SER A 47 30.72 -27.07 -73.80
C SER A 47 30.09 -26.47 -75.07
N ALA A 48 30.59 -25.30 -75.51
CA ALA A 48 30.16 -24.71 -76.78
C ALA A 48 30.65 -25.53 -78.00
N GLY A 49 31.55 -26.49 -77.78
CA GLY A 49 32.00 -27.47 -78.78
C GLY A 49 31.03 -28.63 -79.01
N ASP A 50 29.99 -28.78 -78.18
CA ASP A 50 29.00 -29.85 -78.34
C ASP A 50 28.00 -29.59 -79.46
N THR A 51 27.67 -30.64 -80.21
CA THR A 51 26.67 -30.57 -81.28
C THR A 51 25.31 -31.02 -80.77
N TYR A 52 24.31 -30.13 -80.85
CA TYR A 52 22.90 -30.50 -80.69
C TYR A 52 22.45 -31.45 -81.81
N LEU A 53 21.96 -32.64 -81.45
CA LEU A 53 21.53 -33.66 -82.40
C LEU A 53 20.02 -33.65 -82.62
N GLN A 54 19.25 -33.82 -81.55
CA GLN A 54 17.80 -33.98 -81.61
C GLN A 54 17.13 -33.68 -80.27
N GLN A 55 15.80 -33.55 -80.28
CA GLN A 55 14.98 -33.44 -79.08
C GLN A 55 13.74 -34.33 -79.19
N MET A 56 13.20 -34.71 -78.04
CA MET A 56 11.92 -35.39 -77.88
C MET A 56 11.03 -34.56 -76.94
N THR A 57 9.75 -34.48 -77.25
CA THR A 57 8.73 -33.93 -76.35
C THR A 57 7.86 -35.08 -75.86
N THR A 58 7.69 -35.22 -74.55
CA THR A 58 6.94 -36.32 -73.94
C THR A 58 5.95 -35.79 -72.91
N SER A 59 4.70 -36.24 -73.01
CA SER A 59 3.64 -35.95 -72.02
C SER A 59 3.50 -37.03 -70.96
N SER A 60 4.23 -38.14 -71.08
CA SER A 60 4.23 -39.25 -70.13
C SER A 60 5.52 -39.33 -69.31
N GLY A 61 6.40 -38.32 -69.41
CA GLY A 61 7.73 -38.32 -68.81
C GLY A 61 8.76 -39.23 -69.51
N ALA A 62 8.34 -40.37 -70.05
CA ALA A 62 9.23 -41.32 -70.74
C ALA A 62 9.76 -40.80 -72.09
N TYR A 63 11.06 -40.99 -72.37
CA TYR A 63 11.71 -40.60 -73.63
C TYR A 63 12.70 -41.66 -74.13
N SER A 64 13.02 -41.65 -75.43
CA SER A 64 14.04 -42.53 -76.01
C SER A 64 14.68 -41.98 -77.29
N PHE A 65 16.00 -42.04 -77.36
CA PHE A 65 16.80 -41.78 -78.54
C PHE A 65 17.36 -43.11 -79.05
N THR A 66 17.08 -43.48 -80.30
CA THR A 66 17.39 -44.81 -80.83
C THR A 66 18.48 -44.79 -81.90
N GLU A 67 19.17 -45.92 -82.08
CA GLU A 67 20.25 -46.10 -83.06
C GLU A 67 21.42 -45.08 -82.95
N LEU A 68 21.86 -44.73 -81.74
CA LEU A 68 22.98 -43.81 -81.49
C LEU A 68 24.34 -44.52 -81.59
N PRO A 69 25.29 -44.04 -82.43
CA PRO A 69 26.65 -44.59 -82.49
C PRO A 69 27.40 -44.55 -81.14
N ILE A 70 28.48 -45.31 -81.03
CA ILE A 70 29.47 -45.18 -79.95
C ILE A 70 30.05 -43.76 -79.97
N ASP A 71 29.73 -42.98 -78.95
CA ASP A 71 30.22 -41.63 -78.68
C ASP A 71 29.87 -41.21 -77.25
N THR A 72 30.33 -40.03 -76.83
CA THR A 72 29.87 -39.38 -75.59
C THR A 72 28.69 -38.46 -75.92
N TYR A 73 27.61 -38.62 -75.16
CA TYR A 73 26.37 -37.86 -75.32
C TYR A 73 26.02 -37.11 -74.05
N PHE A 74 25.38 -35.96 -74.20
CA PHE A 74 24.72 -35.28 -73.09
C PHE A 74 23.22 -35.29 -73.31
N VAL A 75 22.50 -35.82 -72.32
CA VAL A 75 21.04 -35.75 -72.26
C VAL A 75 20.69 -34.62 -71.32
N ALA A 76 19.96 -33.62 -71.83
CA ALA A 76 19.54 -32.49 -71.02
C ALA A 76 18.03 -32.32 -71.13
N THR A 77 17.39 -31.95 -70.04
CA THR A 77 15.97 -31.59 -70.07
C THR A 77 15.78 -30.13 -69.68
N ALA A 78 14.57 -29.63 -69.85
CA ALA A 78 14.16 -28.36 -69.27
C ALA A 78 13.27 -28.69 -68.08
N PRO A 79 13.32 -27.90 -66.99
CA PRO A 79 12.51 -28.16 -65.83
C PRO A 79 11.02 -28.15 -66.21
N PRO A 80 10.22 -29.13 -65.76
CA PRO A 80 8.78 -29.09 -65.88
C PRO A 80 8.22 -27.76 -65.39
N SER A 81 7.47 -27.07 -66.26
CA SER A 81 6.86 -25.77 -65.93
C SER A 81 5.37 -25.75 -66.24
N THR A 82 4.61 -25.08 -65.37
CA THR A 82 3.16 -24.87 -65.52
C THR A 82 2.84 -23.42 -65.23
N GLY A 83 2.60 -22.61 -66.26
CA GLY A 83 2.41 -21.17 -66.08
C GLY A 83 3.68 -20.52 -65.54
N SER A 84 3.61 -19.94 -64.34
CA SER A 84 4.77 -19.37 -63.64
C SER A 84 5.48 -20.35 -62.70
N ALA A 85 4.90 -21.54 -62.49
CA ALA A 85 5.51 -22.57 -61.66
C ALA A 85 6.63 -23.29 -62.42
N VAL A 86 7.78 -23.47 -61.77
CA VAL A 86 8.97 -24.14 -62.31
C VAL A 86 9.54 -25.03 -61.21
N SER A 87 9.75 -26.31 -61.51
CA SER A 87 10.30 -27.29 -60.57
C SER A 87 11.82 -27.29 -60.59
N GLU A 88 12.46 -27.68 -59.50
CA GLU A 88 13.92 -27.92 -59.42
C GLU A 88 14.26 -29.41 -59.52
N GLN A 89 15.40 -29.76 -60.11
CA GLN A 89 15.87 -31.14 -60.15
C GLN A 89 16.29 -31.60 -58.75
N THR A 90 15.91 -32.83 -58.42
CA THR A 90 16.20 -33.48 -57.13
C THR A 90 16.88 -34.83 -57.31
N TYR A 91 16.76 -35.45 -58.49
CA TYR A 91 17.36 -36.75 -58.80
C TYR A 91 17.94 -36.83 -60.20
N ALA A 92 19.00 -37.63 -60.34
CA ALA A 92 19.54 -38.07 -61.61
C ALA A 92 19.93 -39.57 -61.58
N ALA A 93 19.83 -40.19 -62.75
CA ALA A 93 20.06 -41.62 -63.03
C ALA A 93 21.21 -42.34 -62.26
N SER A 94 21.07 -43.67 -62.01
CA SER A 94 22.09 -44.53 -61.36
C SER A 94 22.68 -45.72 -62.17
N ASP A 95 23.86 -45.64 -62.84
CA ASP A 95 24.67 -46.79 -63.37
C ASP A 95 26.08 -46.38 -63.88
N THR A 96 26.83 -47.36 -64.43
CA THR A 96 28.26 -47.31 -64.83
C THR A 96 28.59 -46.54 -66.12
N TYR A 97 27.65 -46.39 -67.06
CA TYR A 97 27.91 -45.78 -68.39
C TYR A 97 27.25 -44.41 -68.57
N TYR A 98 26.72 -43.84 -67.49
CA TYR A 98 26.22 -42.49 -67.46
C TYR A 98 26.56 -41.87 -66.11
N SER A 99 26.64 -40.55 -66.08
CA SER A 99 26.95 -39.79 -64.88
C SER A 99 26.16 -38.50 -64.90
N ALA A 100 25.38 -38.29 -63.86
CA ALA A 100 24.73 -37.02 -63.65
C ALA A 100 25.79 -35.94 -63.41
N PHE A 101 25.53 -34.75 -63.92
CA PHE A 101 26.28 -33.58 -63.53
C PHE A 101 25.51 -32.88 -62.42
N CYS A 102 25.99 -33.08 -61.19
CA CYS A 102 25.40 -32.49 -60.00
C CYS A 102 26.43 -31.58 -59.31
N ASP A 103 25.94 -30.48 -58.79
CA ASP A 103 26.64 -29.64 -57.84
C ASP A 103 26.77 -30.42 -56.52
N SER A 104 27.97 -30.86 -56.20
CA SER A 104 28.21 -31.68 -54.99
C SER A 104 29.36 -31.20 -54.13
N ASN A 105 30.04 -30.13 -54.54
CA ASN A 105 30.83 -29.29 -53.62
C ASN A 105 29.96 -28.17 -53.04
N GLY A 106 28.83 -27.84 -53.69
CA GLY A 106 27.91 -26.79 -53.27
C GLY A 106 28.66 -25.52 -52.96
N ASP A 107 29.60 -25.12 -53.82
CA ASP A 107 30.53 -24.02 -53.57
C ASP A 107 30.12 -22.69 -54.21
N GLY A 108 29.02 -22.70 -54.97
CA GLY A 108 28.46 -21.52 -55.64
C GLY A 108 29.42 -20.90 -56.67
N ALA A 109 30.38 -21.67 -57.21
CA ALA A 109 31.36 -21.16 -58.16
C ALA A 109 31.04 -21.58 -59.60
N THR A 110 30.73 -20.60 -60.45
CA THR A 110 30.65 -20.83 -61.90
C THR A 110 31.96 -21.42 -62.47
N GLY A 111 31.90 -22.64 -63.00
CA GLY A 111 32.97 -23.22 -63.83
C GLY A 111 33.80 -24.36 -63.23
N ASP A 112 33.34 -24.99 -62.16
CA ASP A 112 33.97 -26.20 -61.64
C ASP A 112 33.64 -27.44 -62.49
N THR A 113 34.53 -28.45 -62.47
CA THR A 113 34.34 -29.72 -63.20
C THR A 113 33.21 -30.46 -62.50
N PRO A 114 32.03 -30.61 -63.12
CA PRO A 114 30.88 -31.12 -62.42
C PRO A 114 31.12 -32.58 -62.03
N LEU A 115 30.78 -32.91 -60.80
CA LEU A 115 31.05 -34.21 -60.23
C LEU A 115 30.08 -35.22 -60.81
N THR A 116 30.64 -36.36 -61.21
CA THR A 116 29.89 -37.49 -61.75
C THR A 116 29.39 -38.35 -60.59
N ALA A 117 28.14 -38.14 -60.20
CA ALA A 117 27.47 -38.90 -59.15
C ALA A 117 26.20 -39.59 -59.68
N SER A 118 25.72 -40.57 -58.93
CA SER A 118 24.45 -41.28 -59.16
C SER A 118 23.57 -41.02 -57.94
N GLY A 119 22.28 -40.74 -58.14
CA GLY A 119 21.33 -40.48 -57.05
C GLY A 119 20.85 -39.03 -56.99
N ALA A 120 20.71 -38.52 -55.76
CA ALA A 120 20.27 -37.16 -55.48
C ALA A 120 21.10 -36.11 -56.24
N CYS A 121 20.40 -35.14 -56.82
CA CYS A 121 20.98 -34.13 -57.70
C CYS A 121 20.23 -32.80 -57.55
N TYR A 122 20.22 -32.26 -56.32
CA TYR A 122 19.55 -31.00 -56.00
C TYR A 122 20.24 -29.81 -56.66
N GLY A 123 19.49 -28.99 -57.40
CA GLY A 123 20.03 -27.79 -58.08
C GLY A 123 20.79 -28.10 -59.38
N GLY A 124 20.75 -29.34 -59.88
CA GLY A 124 21.44 -29.72 -61.12
C GLY A 124 22.96 -29.48 -61.06
N ILE A 125 23.55 -29.05 -62.16
CA ILE A 125 25.01 -28.88 -62.33
C ILE A 125 25.62 -27.73 -61.50
N ASP A 126 24.82 -26.75 -61.11
CA ASP A 126 25.24 -25.48 -60.49
C ASP A 126 24.03 -24.88 -59.76
N GLY A 127 23.96 -25.07 -58.45
CA GLY A 127 22.73 -24.88 -57.67
C GLY A 127 22.20 -23.45 -57.61
N ASP A 128 22.99 -22.46 -58.00
CA ASP A 128 22.62 -21.04 -58.01
C ASP A 128 22.21 -20.52 -59.41
N ARG A 129 22.21 -21.37 -60.44
CA ARG A 129 22.07 -20.96 -61.84
C ARG A 129 20.87 -21.56 -62.55
N ALA A 130 19.84 -20.74 -62.78
CA ALA A 130 18.65 -21.15 -63.52
C ALA A 130 18.91 -21.74 -64.93
N ASP A 131 18.15 -22.80 -65.28
CA ASP A 131 18.22 -23.47 -66.58
C ASP A 131 17.88 -22.54 -67.78
N ALA A 132 18.67 -22.62 -68.86
CA ALA A 132 18.40 -21.91 -70.11
C ALA A 132 18.14 -22.84 -71.30
N THR A 133 17.46 -22.31 -72.33
CA THR A 133 16.84 -23.16 -73.35
C THR A 133 17.67 -23.44 -74.61
N THR A 134 18.86 -22.85 -74.81
CA THR A 134 19.44 -22.73 -76.18
C THR A 134 20.72 -23.52 -76.51
N ASN A 135 21.56 -23.96 -75.56
CA ASN A 135 22.77 -24.79 -75.82
C ASN A 135 23.24 -25.57 -74.56
N SER A 136 24.14 -26.55 -74.70
CA SER A 136 24.62 -27.42 -73.60
C SER A 136 25.32 -26.67 -72.47
N THR A 137 26.03 -25.57 -72.75
CA THR A 137 26.75 -24.76 -71.74
C THR A 137 25.86 -24.03 -70.73
N THR A 138 24.57 -23.87 -71.06
CA THR A 138 23.63 -23.11 -70.23
C THR A 138 22.55 -24.01 -69.63
N ARG A 139 22.72 -25.33 -69.76
CA ARG A 139 21.82 -26.33 -69.18
C ARG A 139 22.19 -26.58 -67.72
N GLU A 140 21.20 -26.56 -66.86
CA GLU A 140 21.35 -26.92 -65.45
C GLU A 140 21.07 -28.42 -65.23
N HIS A 141 20.03 -28.95 -65.88
CA HIS A 141 19.59 -30.34 -65.73
C HIS A 141 20.12 -31.22 -66.88
N ILE A 142 21.33 -31.73 -66.72
CA ILE A 142 22.10 -32.42 -67.76
C ILE A 142 22.83 -33.66 -67.21
N THR A 143 22.83 -34.74 -67.98
CA THR A 143 23.48 -36.02 -67.66
C THR A 143 24.35 -36.46 -68.82
N LYS A 144 25.56 -36.92 -68.53
CA LYS A 144 26.47 -37.52 -69.52
C LYS A 144 26.16 -39.00 -69.70
N VAL A 145 26.21 -39.48 -70.93
CA VAL A 145 26.10 -40.90 -71.30
C VAL A 145 27.27 -41.28 -72.21
N GLU A 146 28.11 -42.22 -71.77
CA GLU A 146 29.29 -42.69 -72.49
C GLU A 146 28.99 -44.05 -73.14
N LEU A 147 28.79 -44.06 -74.45
CA LEU A 147 28.58 -45.29 -75.20
C LEU A 147 29.91 -45.87 -75.65
N SER A 148 30.11 -47.17 -75.44
CA SER A 148 31.30 -47.93 -75.80
C SER A 148 30.92 -49.30 -76.39
N PHE A 149 31.90 -50.08 -76.84
CA PHE A 149 31.63 -51.45 -77.29
C PHE A 149 31.17 -52.39 -76.16
N ASP A 150 31.37 -52.01 -74.91
CA ASP A 150 30.96 -52.75 -73.71
C ASP A 150 29.61 -52.26 -73.16
N SER A 151 29.02 -51.21 -73.74
CA SER A 151 27.71 -50.69 -73.36
C SER A 151 26.58 -51.63 -73.79
N GLU A 152 25.48 -51.57 -73.06
CA GLU A 152 24.17 -52.09 -73.50
C GLU A 152 23.26 -50.91 -73.90
N ASN A 153 22.01 -51.17 -74.28
CA ASN A 153 21.03 -50.08 -74.37
C ASN A 153 20.93 -49.40 -73.00
N GLN A 154 21.10 -48.09 -72.97
CA GLN A 154 21.11 -47.30 -71.75
C GLN A 154 19.66 -46.97 -71.37
N THR A 155 19.17 -47.67 -70.35
CA THR A 155 17.86 -47.43 -69.74
C THR A 155 18.03 -46.71 -68.41
N ASN A 156 16.98 -46.05 -67.92
CA ASN A 156 16.95 -45.32 -66.63
C ASN A 156 17.82 -44.05 -66.61
N VAL A 157 17.99 -43.35 -67.74
CA VAL A 157 18.55 -41.99 -67.74
C VAL A 157 17.46 -41.02 -67.23
N ASP A 158 17.10 -41.14 -65.97
CA ASP A 158 15.95 -40.48 -65.38
C ASP A 158 16.31 -39.11 -64.78
N PHE A 159 15.31 -38.21 -64.73
CA PHE A 159 15.38 -36.90 -64.08
C PHE A 159 14.19 -36.75 -63.14
N GLY A 160 14.44 -36.58 -61.84
CA GLY A 160 13.41 -36.27 -60.84
C GLY A 160 13.34 -34.77 -60.58
N PHE A 161 12.14 -34.22 -60.49
CA PHE A 161 11.90 -32.80 -60.26
C PHE A 161 10.89 -32.56 -59.15
N SER A 162 11.07 -31.48 -58.38
CA SER A 162 10.10 -31.07 -57.38
C SER A 162 9.76 -29.59 -57.43
N TYR A 163 8.49 -29.28 -57.19
CA TYR A 163 8.01 -27.90 -57.07
C TYR A 163 8.13 -27.35 -55.64
N ASN A 164 8.37 -28.20 -54.64
CA ASN A 164 8.36 -27.82 -53.23
C ASN A 164 9.76 -27.68 -52.60
N VAL A 165 10.81 -27.91 -53.37
CA VAL A 165 12.20 -27.84 -52.88
C VAL A 165 12.79 -26.45 -53.12
N VAL A 166 13.51 -25.95 -52.12
CA VAL A 166 14.33 -24.74 -52.19
C VAL A 166 15.80 -25.16 -52.08
N THR A 167 16.59 -24.90 -53.11
CA THR A 167 17.98 -25.38 -53.23
C THR A 167 19.03 -24.29 -53.12
N ASN A 168 18.65 -23.01 -53.19
CA ASN A 168 19.61 -21.90 -53.15
C ASN A 168 19.08 -20.69 -52.40
N THR A 169 19.98 -19.74 -52.16
CA THR A 169 19.69 -18.48 -51.46
C THR A 169 19.36 -17.31 -52.39
N ASN A 170 19.18 -17.57 -53.70
CA ASN A 170 18.77 -16.55 -54.65
C ASN A 170 17.35 -16.06 -54.35
N THR A 171 17.02 -14.86 -54.81
CA THR A 171 15.74 -14.20 -54.50
C THR A 171 14.64 -14.43 -55.54
N SER A 172 14.98 -14.94 -56.74
CA SER A 172 14.01 -15.08 -57.84
C SER A 172 14.39 -16.11 -58.90
N ALA A 173 15.47 -16.88 -58.69
CA ALA A 173 15.90 -17.92 -59.61
C ALA A 173 15.07 -19.21 -59.43
N GLN A 174 15.24 -20.15 -60.34
CA GLN A 174 14.80 -21.53 -60.12
C GLN A 174 15.42 -22.07 -58.82
N GLY A 175 14.68 -22.90 -58.08
CA GLY A 175 15.14 -23.39 -56.76
C GLY A 175 15.15 -22.36 -55.63
N SER A 176 14.70 -21.11 -55.86
CA SER A 176 14.59 -20.10 -54.80
C SER A 176 13.32 -20.21 -53.96
N LEU A 177 13.33 -19.65 -52.74
CA LEU A 177 12.14 -19.50 -51.89
C LEU A 177 11.00 -18.75 -52.59
N GLN A 178 11.33 -17.71 -53.34
CA GLN A 178 10.36 -16.96 -54.14
C GLN A 178 9.70 -17.84 -55.20
N GLN A 179 10.47 -18.72 -55.86
CA GLN A 179 9.92 -19.68 -56.82
C GLN A 179 9.06 -20.74 -56.15
N PHE A 180 9.43 -21.21 -54.95
CA PHE A 180 8.59 -22.08 -54.13
C PHE A 180 7.21 -21.47 -53.86
N ILE A 181 7.16 -20.21 -53.40
CA ILE A 181 5.87 -19.55 -53.12
C ILE A 181 5.03 -19.39 -54.40
N ILE A 182 5.67 -19.08 -55.53
CA ILE A 182 5.00 -19.05 -56.84
C ILE A 182 4.42 -20.43 -57.19
N ASN A 183 5.17 -21.50 -56.93
CA ASN A 183 4.75 -22.88 -57.17
C ASN A 183 3.54 -23.25 -56.31
N ALA A 184 3.59 -22.98 -55.00
CA ALA A 184 2.49 -23.23 -54.05
C ALA A 184 1.19 -22.52 -54.45
N ASN A 185 1.30 -21.25 -54.86
CA ASN A 185 0.15 -20.48 -55.34
C ASN A 185 -0.43 -20.99 -56.67
N THR A 186 0.40 -21.65 -57.49
CA THR A 186 0.02 -22.08 -58.84
C THR A 186 -0.52 -23.52 -58.84
N LEU A 187 0.05 -24.41 -58.03
CA LEU A 187 -0.18 -25.85 -58.07
C LEU A 187 -0.71 -26.39 -56.75
N SER A 188 -1.73 -27.25 -56.81
CA SER A 188 -2.21 -27.99 -55.65
C SER A 188 -1.17 -29.03 -55.22
N GLY A 189 -0.79 -29.06 -53.94
CA GLY A 189 0.14 -30.05 -53.38
C GLY A 189 1.60 -29.60 -53.30
N ALA A 190 1.99 -28.53 -54.01
CA ALA A 190 3.35 -27.96 -53.96
C ALA A 190 3.56 -27.02 -52.76
N ASN A 191 2.97 -27.36 -51.61
CA ASN A 191 2.75 -26.43 -50.51
C ASN A 191 3.64 -26.70 -49.29
N GLU A 192 4.39 -27.81 -49.26
CA GLU A 192 5.26 -28.13 -48.13
C GLU A 192 6.72 -27.90 -48.50
N MET A 193 7.31 -26.79 -48.04
CA MET A 193 8.69 -26.44 -48.34
C MET A 193 9.66 -27.49 -47.80
N ARG A 194 10.60 -27.91 -48.63
CA ARG A 194 11.79 -28.66 -48.23
C ARG A 194 13.04 -27.86 -48.58
N PHE A 195 13.75 -27.36 -47.57
CA PHE A 195 14.98 -26.60 -47.78
C PHE A 195 16.19 -27.53 -47.88
N VAL A 196 16.72 -27.69 -49.09
CA VAL A 196 17.86 -28.56 -49.40
C VAL A 196 18.98 -27.72 -50.02
N PRO A 197 19.69 -26.89 -49.23
CA PRO A 197 20.69 -25.98 -49.77
C PRO A 197 21.79 -26.73 -50.50
N SER A 198 21.95 -26.39 -51.78
CA SER A 198 23.01 -26.85 -52.69
C SER A 198 24.15 -25.84 -52.79
N VAL A 199 24.13 -24.78 -51.99
CA VAL A 199 25.16 -23.72 -51.90
C VAL A 199 25.70 -23.65 -50.47
N PRO A 200 26.90 -23.07 -50.22
CA PRO A 200 27.42 -22.96 -48.87
C PRO A 200 26.53 -22.04 -48.04
N ALA A 201 26.56 -22.24 -46.72
CA ALA A 201 26.12 -21.21 -45.79
C ALA A 201 26.84 -19.88 -46.12
N ASN A 202 26.09 -18.78 -46.08
CA ASN A 202 26.51 -17.47 -46.59
C ASN A 202 26.32 -16.36 -45.56
N ASP A 203 26.24 -16.72 -44.28
CA ASP A 203 26.33 -15.77 -43.18
C ASP A 203 27.75 -15.20 -43.04
N THR A 204 27.95 -14.36 -42.02
CA THR A 204 29.22 -13.68 -41.77
C THR A 204 29.83 -13.98 -40.39
N ASP A 205 29.19 -14.82 -39.59
CA ASP A 205 29.64 -15.20 -38.27
C ASP A 205 30.63 -16.38 -38.36
N PRO A 206 31.83 -16.27 -37.79
CA PRO A 206 32.82 -17.35 -37.86
C PRO A 206 32.56 -18.52 -36.89
N SER A 207 31.55 -18.43 -36.02
CA SER A 207 31.30 -19.36 -34.91
C SER A 207 30.18 -20.38 -35.14
N ALA A 208 29.34 -20.14 -36.15
CA ALA A 208 28.28 -21.02 -36.61
C ALA A 208 27.96 -20.68 -38.08
N ASP A 209 27.37 -21.60 -38.82
CA ASP A 209 27.08 -21.43 -40.23
C ASP A 209 25.55 -21.52 -40.47
N TRP A 210 24.96 -20.61 -41.23
CA TRP A 210 23.55 -20.67 -41.65
C TRP A 210 23.32 -20.01 -43.03
N TRP A 211 22.13 -20.22 -43.62
CA TRP A 211 21.80 -19.67 -44.93
C TRP A 211 20.97 -18.39 -44.83
N VAL A 212 21.35 -17.38 -45.60
CA VAL A 212 20.72 -16.07 -45.66
C VAL A 212 20.15 -15.82 -47.05
N ILE A 213 18.83 -15.63 -47.16
CA ILE A 213 18.15 -15.15 -48.36
C ILE A 213 17.93 -13.65 -48.21
N SER A 214 18.45 -12.86 -49.15
CA SER A 214 18.38 -11.39 -49.06
C SER A 214 17.47 -10.74 -50.12
N PRO A 215 16.13 -10.80 -49.98
CA PRO A 215 15.22 -10.19 -50.94
C PRO A 215 15.34 -8.65 -50.94
N THR A 216 15.22 -8.05 -52.12
CA THR A 216 15.25 -6.57 -52.29
C THR A 216 13.85 -5.93 -52.28
N SER A 217 12.81 -6.75 -52.19
CA SER A 217 11.39 -6.37 -52.15
C SER A 217 10.59 -7.49 -51.48
N SER A 218 9.36 -7.21 -51.06
CA SER A 218 8.48 -8.23 -50.47
C SER A 218 8.38 -9.49 -51.34
N LEU A 219 8.44 -10.67 -50.70
CA LEU A 219 8.17 -11.94 -51.37
C LEU A 219 6.73 -11.96 -51.87
N THR A 220 6.46 -12.80 -52.87
CA THR A 220 5.08 -12.96 -53.36
C THR A 220 4.15 -13.44 -52.25
N THR A 221 2.96 -12.84 -52.19
CA THR A 221 1.92 -13.21 -51.23
C THR A 221 1.50 -14.66 -51.41
N ILE A 222 1.45 -15.43 -50.33
CA ILE A 222 0.86 -16.77 -50.29
C ILE A 222 -0.66 -16.59 -50.41
N THR A 223 -1.28 -16.99 -51.52
CA THR A 223 -2.64 -16.57 -51.86
C THR A 223 -3.39 -17.59 -52.72
N GLY A 224 -4.72 -17.53 -52.65
CA GLY A 224 -5.63 -18.34 -53.44
C GLY A 224 -5.84 -19.74 -52.87
N THR A 225 -6.77 -20.49 -53.48
CA THR A 225 -7.13 -21.84 -53.00
C THR A 225 -5.97 -22.83 -53.03
N ASN A 226 -5.01 -22.63 -53.93
CA ASN A 226 -3.84 -23.49 -54.02
C ASN A 226 -2.78 -23.13 -52.97
N GLY A 227 -2.67 -21.85 -52.59
CA GLY A 227 -1.76 -21.42 -51.52
C GLY A 227 -2.17 -21.89 -50.12
N ALA A 228 -3.37 -22.45 -49.96
CA ALA A 228 -3.79 -23.02 -48.69
C ALA A 228 -2.94 -24.25 -48.31
N ASN A 229 -2.67 -24.46 -47.02
CA ASN A 229 -1.76 -25.49 -46.49
C ASN A 229 -0.28 -25.24 -46.80
N THR A 230 0.11 -24.01 -47.16
CA THR A 230 1.53 -23.67 -47.40
C THR A 230 2.31 -23.72 -46.09
N THR A 231 3.38 -24.50 -46.04
CA THR A 231 4.34 -24.55 -44.94
C THR A 231 5.68 -24.00 -45.42
N ILE A 232 6.13 -22.91 -44.82
CA ILE A 232 7.50 -22.41 -44.91
C ILE A 232 8.26 -22.92 -43.69
N ASP A 233 9.24 -23.80 -43.92
CA ASP A 233 10.02 -24.45 -42.87
C ASP A 233 11.51 -24.23 -43.14
N GLY A 234 12.19 -23.58 -42.20
CA GLY A 234 13.63 -23.31 -42.29
C GLY A 234 14.54 -24.48 -41.94
N THR A 235 13.99 -25.67 -41.64
CA THR A 235 14.80 -26.87 -41.41
C THR A 235 15.64 -27.20 -42.64
N ALA A 236 16.96 -27.18 -42.52
CA ALA A 236 17.87 -27.54 -43.59
C ALA A 236 18.04 -29.06 -43.71
N TYR A 237 18.10 -29.56 -44.94
CA TYR A 237 18.35 -30.96 -45.26
C TYR A 237 19.56 -31.11 -46.17
N SER A 238 20.26 -32.24 -46.05
CA SER A 238 21.46 -32.51 -46.83
C SER A 238 21.14 -32.63 -48.32
N ASN A 239 21.89 -31.94 -49.18
CA ASN A 239 21.83 -32.12 -50.64
C ASN A 239 22.33 -33.50 -51.13
N THR A 240 22.78 -34.38 -50.23
CA THR A 240 23.20 -35.74 -50.59
C THR A 240 22.04 -36.73 -50.66
N ASP A 241 20.94 -36.46 -49.96
CA ASP A 241 19.79 -37.36 -49.87
C ASP A 241 18.43 -36.65 -49.73
N GLY A 242 18.42 -35.34 -49.47
CA GLY A 242 17.23 -34.52 -49.27
C GLY A 242 16.44 -34.81 -48.00
N VAL A 243 16.87 -35.75 -47.16
CA VAL A 243 16.09 -36.27 -46.02
C VAL A 243 16.83 -36.19 -44.69
N THR A 244 18.16 -36.18 -44.69
CA THR A 244 18.97 -36.02 -43.48
C THR A 244 18.97 -34.56 -43.06
N VAL A 245 18.45 -34.26 -41.85
CA VAL A 245 18.49 -32.90 -41.27
C VAL A 245 19.94 -32.45 -41.05
N VAL A 246 20.22 -31.21 -41.44
CA VAL A 246 21.48 -30.51 -41.21
C VAL A 246 21.26 -29.47 -40.13
N ASP A 247 22.16 -29.44 -39.15
CA ASP A 247 22.17 -28.52 -38.01
C ASP A 247 23.57 -27.90 -37.96
N SER A 248 23.81 -26.91 -38.82
CA SER A 248 25.08 -26.19 -38.96
C SER A 248 25.22 -25.07 -37.93
N ASN A 249 24.12 -24.62 -37.34
CA ASN A 249 24.06 -23.65 -36.27
C ASN A 249 23.48 -24.27 -34.98
N PRO A 250 24.20 -25.22 -34.35
CA PRO A 250 23.65 -26.01 -33.26
C PRO A 250 23.40 -25.19 -31.99
N GLY A 251 22.38 -25.62 -31.25
CA GLY A 251 22.05 -25.11 -29.92
C GLY A 251 20.80 -24.27 -29.88
N ASN A 252 20.53 -23.71 -28.71
CA ASN A 252 19.35 -22.90 -28.47
C ASN A 252 19.71 -21.41 -28.49
N TYR A 253 18.84 -20.60 -29.06
CA TYR A 253 18.81 -19.15 -28.85
C TYR A 253 18.51 -18.85 -27.38
N SER A 254 17.50 -19.53 -26.82
CA SER A 254 17.14 -19.41 -25.41
C SER A 254 16.77 -20.75 -24.80
N GLU A 255 17.12 -20.88 -23.52
CA GLU A 255 16.74 -22.04 -22.72
C GLU A 255 15.26 -22.00 -22.34
N SER A 256 14.76 -23.12 -21.79
CA SER A 256 13.39 -23.19 -21.29
C SER A 256 13.17 -22.21 -20.12
N GLN A 257 12.03 -21.53 -20.11
CA GLN A 257 11.69 -20.49 -19.14
C GLN A 257 10.33 -20.79 -18.51
N THR A 258 10.19 -20.45 -17.23
CA THR A 258 8.93 -20.56 -16.49
C THR A 258 8.31 -19.17 -16.37
N VAL A 259 7.00 -19.06 -16.62
CA VAL A 259 6.26 -17.80 -16.57
C VAL A 259 4.91 -17.99 -15.88
N GLY A 260 4.33 -16.89 -15.41
CA GLY A 260 3.09 -16.90 -14.65
C GLY A 260 3.30 -17.13 -13.16
N SER A 261 2.31 -16.72 -12.37
CA SER A 261 2.31 -16.80 -10.92
C SER A 261 2.22 -18.26 -10.45
N ALA A 262 2.98 -18.58 -9.40
CA ALA A 262 2.91 -19.87 -8.71
C ALA A 262 1.89 -19.87 -7.55
N ASP A 263 1.30 -18.71 -7.23
CA ASP A 263 0.47 -18.51 -6.05
C ASP A 263 -1.00 -18.78 -6.37
N GLY A 264 -1.50 -19.94 -5.95
CA GLY A 264 -2.87 -20.37 -6.28
C GLY A 264 -3.09 -20.72 -7.76
N CYS A 265 -2.00 -20.79 -8.53
CA CYS A 265 -1.98 -20.88 -9.99
C CYS A 265 -1.06 -21.99 -10.50
N THR A 266 -1.20 -22.35 -11.79
CA THR A 266 -0.25 -23.23 -12.48
C THR A 266 0.63 -22.38 -13.39
N VAL A 267 1.93 -22.43 -13.17
CA VAL A 267 2.93 -21.78 -14.02
C VAL A 267 2.99 -22.45 -15.39
N GLU A 268 3.32 -21.67 -16.41
CA GLU A 268 3.54 -22.14 -17.78
C GLU A 268 5.04 -22.33 -18.05
N THR A 269 5.37 -23.15 -19.06
CA THR A 269 6.76 -23.38 -19.47
C THR A 269 6.93 -23.07 -20.94
N ILE A 270 7.72 -22.04 -21.23
CA ILE A 270 8.22 -21.76 -22.58
C ILE A 270 9.34 -22.76 -22.87
N ALA A 271 9.20 -23.52 -23.95
CA ALA A 271 10.22 -24.48 -24.37
C ALA A 271 11.50 -23.75 -24.81
N ALA A 272 12.64 -24.43 -24.73
CA ALA A 272 13.88 -23.92 -25.32
C ALA A 272 13.69 -23.69 -26.83
N LEU A 273 14.19 -22.56 -27.33
CA LEU A 273 14.05 -22.18 -28.74
C LEU A 273 15.38 -22.43 -29.47
N ALA A 274 15.36 -23.35 -30.44
CA ALA A 274 16.53 -23.67 -31.26
C ALA A 274 16.94 -22.49 -32.15
N LYS A 275 18.22 -22.43 -32.52
CA LYS A 275 18.70 -21.47 -33.52
C LYS A 275 18.26 -21.92 -34.92
N PRO A 276 17.64 -21.04 -35.74
CA PRO A 276 17.27 -21.37 -37.11
C PRO A 276 18.47 -21.61 -38.04
N GLU A 277 18.28 -22.44 -39.07
CA GLU A 277 19.25 -22.65 -40.15
C GLU A 277 19.02 -21.72 -41.36
N LEU A 278 17.83 -21.12 -41.47
CA LEU A 278 17.46 -20.25 -42.57
C LEU A 278 17.04 -18.87 -42.06
N GLN A 279 17.76 -17.84 -42.50
CA GLN A 279 17.46 -16.43 -42.31
C GLN A 279 16.90 -15.82 -43.61
N ILE A 280 15.83 -15.05 -43.49
CA ILE A 280 15.36 -14.15 -44.54
C ILE A 280 15.65 -12.73 -44.07
N ASP A 281 16.65 -12.10 -44.68
CA ASP A 281 17.14 -10.77 -44.31
C ASP A 281 16.86 -9.76 -45.40
N MET A 282 15.92 -8.83 -45.19
CA MET A 282 15.68 -7.76 -46.15
C MET A 282 16.43 -6.49 -45.72
N PRO A 283 17.43 -6.01 -46.50
CA PRO A 283 18.23 -4.87 -46.09
C PRO A 283 17.39 -3.64 -45.76
N THR A 284 17.71 -3.00 -44.62
CA THR A 284 16.93 -1.92 -44.02
C THR A 284 16.69 -0.70 -44.94
N VAL A 285 17.40 -0.54 -46.06
CA VAL A 285 17.20 0.57 -47.02
C VAL A 285 15.90 0.49 -47.85
N SER A 286 15.11 -0.56 -47.68
CA SER A 286 13.78 -0.67 -48.27
C SER A 286 12.80 0.33 -47.63
N SER A 287 11.81 0.80 -48.40
CA SER A 287 10.84 1.83 -47.98
C SER A 287 10.20 1.49 -46.62
N PRO A 288 9.99 2.46 -45.71
CA PRO A 288 9.35 2.21 -44.40
C PRO A 288 7.91 1.64 -44.48
N TYR A 289 7.31 1.59 -45.68
CA TYR A 289 5.91 1.19 -45.89
C TYR A 289 5.70 0.12 -46.98
N ALA A 290 6.76 -0.51 -47.51
CA ALA A 290 6.61 -1.46 -48.63
C ALA A 290 7.69 -2.56 -48.64
N SER A 291 7.99 -3.09 -47.46
CA SER A 291 8.97 -4.16 -47.27
C SER A 291 8.53 -5.14 -46.20
N GLU A 292 7.43 -5.83 -46.46
CA GLU A 292 7.02 -7.02 -45.71
C GLU A 292 7.82 -8.24 -46.17
N LEU A 293 8.44 -8.99 -45.25
CA LEU A 293 9.20 -10.20 -45.61
C LEU A 293 8.26 -11.30 -46.13
N LEU A 294 7.24 -11.64 -45.35
CA LEU A 294 6.22 -12.65 -45.70
C LEU A 294 4.82 -12.05 -45.66
N ILE A 295 4.00 -12.40 -46.65
CA ILE A 295 2.59 -11.98 -46.72
C ILE A 295 1.71 -13.23 -46.88
N ILE A 296 0.84 -13.46 -45.92
CA ILE A 296 -0.06 -14.62 -45.83
C ILE A 296 -1.47 -14.18 -46.20
N ASN A 297 -2.07 -14.79 -47.21
CA ASN A 297 -3.44 -14.58 -47.68
C ASN A 297 -4.12 -15.91 -48.07
N ALA A 298 -3.87 -16.97 -47.29
CA ALA A 298 -4.39 -18.31 -47.54
C ALA A 298 -4.55 -19.11 -46.24
N ASP A 299 -5.55 -19.99 -46.20
CA ASP A 299 -5.86 -20.85 -45.06
C ASP A 299 -4.72 -21.83 -44.72
N ASN A 300 -4.64 -22.21 -43.45
CA ASN A 300 -3.75 -23.24 -42.92
C ASN A 300 -2.27 -23.01 -43.30
N THR A 301 -1.82 -21.75 -43.31
CA THR A 301 -0.43 -21.41 -43.61
C THR A 301 0.42 -21.57 -42.36
N THR A 302 1.52 -22.32 -42.46
CA THR A 302 2.51 -22.51 -41.38
C THR A 302 3.83 -21.81 -41.71
N VAL A 303 4.38 -21.09 -40.75
CA VAL A 303 5.74 -20.48 -40.83
C VAL A 303 6.52 -20.91 -39.60
N ARG A 304 7.63 -21.64 -39.80
CA ARG A 304 8.44 -22.14 -38.68
C ARG A 304 9.93 -22.31 -38.95
N ASN A 305 10.70 -22.33 -37.86
CA ASN A 305 12.15 -22.56 -37.87
C ASN A 305 12.92 -21.55 -38.73
N LEU A 306 12.46 -20.30 -38.79
CA LEU A 306 13.10 -19.22 -39.56
C LEU A 306 13.66 -18.13 -38.65
N SER A 307 14.70 -17.45 -39.12
CA SER A 307 15.03 -16.09 -38.70
C SER A 307 14.51 -15.09 -39.74
N LEU A 308 13.82 -14.04 -39.30
CA LEU A 308 13.31 -12.95 -40.15
C LEU A 308 13.91 -11.63 -39.68
N THR A 309 14.70 -10.97 -40.50
CA THR A 309 15.43 -9.74 -40.10
C THR A 309 15.32 -8.63 -41.13
N GLY A 310 15.49 -7.39 -40.67
CA GLY A 310 15.36 -6.20 -41.51
C GLY A 310 13.94 -5.91 -41.99
N GLY A 311 13.80 -5.30 -43.16
CA GLY A 311 12.51 -4.88 -43.71
C GLY A 311 11.75 -3.87 -42.83
N SER A 312 10.48 -3.66 -43.16
CA SER A 312 9.55 -2.84 -42.35
C SER A 312 8.64 -3.68 -41.46
N LEU A 313 8.42 -4.95 -41.83
CA LEU A 313 7.52 -5.87 -41.14
C LEU A 313 7.90 -7.32 -41.45
N GLY A 314 7.86 -8.20 -40.44
CA GLY A 314 8.21 -9.62 -40.57
C GLY A 314 7.13 -10.41 -41.32
N ILE A 315 6.01 -10.69 -40.65
CA ILE A 315 4.90 -11.47 -41.21
C ILE A 315 3.63 -10.64 -41.23
N ASN A 316 3.04 -10.49 -42.42
CA ASN A 316 1.77 -9.79 -42.61
C ASN A 316 0.67 -10.78 -42.95
N ILE A 317 -0.36 -10.87 -42.12
CA ILE A 317 -1.56 -11.65 -42.43
C ILE A 317 -2.60 -10.71 -43.05
N TYR A 318 -2.95 -11.00 -44.30
CA TYR A 318 -3.65 -10.15 -45.25
C TYR A 318 -5.03 -10.73 -45.61
N SER A 319 -6.08 -9.92 -45.55
CA SER A 319 -7.49 -10.21 -45.94
C SER A 319 -8.42 -10.75 -44.85
N ALA A 320 -9.58 -11.24 -45.26
CA ALA A 320 -10.73 -11.67 -44.47
C ALA A 320 -11.07 -13.13 -44.81
N GLY A 321 -11.15 -13.98 -43.79
CA GLY A 321 -11.60 -15.37 -43.84
C GLY A 321 -10.49 -16.42 -43.77
N ILE A 322 -9.28 -16.06 -43.33
CA ILE A 322 -8.12 -16.95 -43.19
C ILE A 322 -8.19 -17.73 -41.90
N THR A 323 -8.19 -19.04 -42.03
CA THR A 323 -8.32 -19.96 -40.91
C THR A 323 -7.02 -20.74 -40.67
N ASP A 324 -6.79 -21.19 -39.44
CA ASP A 324 -5.74 -22.13 -39.05
C ASP A 324 -4.30 -21.69 -39.36
N THR A 325 -3.99 -20.38 -39.33
CA THR A 325 -2.59 -19.92 -39.49
C THR A 325 -1.74 -20.34 -38.29
N LEU A 326 -0.52 -20.84 -38.52
CA LEU A 326 0.42 -21.23 -37.48
C LEU A 326 1.78 -20.53 -37.67
N ILE A 327 2.22 -19.75 -36.70
CA ILE A 327 3.54 -19.11 -36.69
C ILE A 327 4.29 -19.60 -35.46
N GLU A 328 5.34 -20.39 -35.64
CA GLU A 328 6.02 -21.03 -34.52
C GLU A 328 7.53 -21.20 -34.65
N GLN A 329 8.25 -21.22 -33.52
CA GLN A 329 9.67 -21.55 -33.49
C GLN A 329 10.53 -20.62 -34.38
N ASN A 330 10.13 -19.35 -34.51
CA ASN A 330 10.85 -18.37 -35.30
C ASN A 330 11.62 -17.38 -34.42
N LEU A 331 12.72 -16.87 -34.95
CA LEU A 331 13.40 -15.66 -34.50
C LEU A 331 12.96 -14.50 -35.40
N ILE A 332 12.38 -13.44 -34.85
CA ILE A 332 11.88 -12.30 -35.63
C ILE A 332 12.54 -11.03 -35.11
N GLY A 333 13.32 -10.39 -35.97
CA GLY A 333 14.22 -9.27 -35.67
C GLY A 333 15.45 -9.66 -34.85
N ILE A 334 15.80 -10.95 -34.90
CA ILE A 334 16.94 -11.55 -34.23
C ILE A 334 17.59 -12.48 -35.26
N ASP A 335 18.89 -12.32 -35.50
CA ASP A 335 19.64 -13.20 -36.41
C ASP A 335 19.84 -14.60 -35.77
N PRO A 336 20.22 -15.63 -36.55
CA PRO A 336 20.49 -16.96 -35.99
C PRO A 336 21.67 -17.04 -35.00
N ALA A 337 22.55 -16.03 -34.93
CA ALA A 337 23.57 -15.93 -33.90
C ALA A 337 23.01 -15.45 -32.55
N GLY A 338 21.81 -14.87 -32.55
CA GLY A 338 21.13 -14.31 -31.38
C GLY A 338 21.37 -12.81 -31.18
N ASN A 339 21.94 -12.13 -32.19
CA ASN A 339 22.08 -10.68 -32.18
C ASN A 339 20.78 -10.01 -32.61
N ASP A 340 20.52 -8.83 -32.06
CA ASP A 340 19.42 -7.98 -32.51
C ASP A 340 19.69 -7.54 -33.96
N ASP A 341 18.83 -7.98 -34.89
CA ASP A 341 18.89 -7.62 -36.31
C ASP A 341 17.50 -7.19 -36.78
N VAL A 342 17.17 -5.99 -36.32
CA VAL A 342 15.82 -5.54 -35.98
C VAL A 342 14.88 -5.44 -37.18
N ILE A 343 13.62 -5.87 -36.99
CA ILE A 343 12.52 -5.55 -37.93
C ILE A 343 12.10 -4.07 -37.77
N GLY A 344 12.05 -3.34 -38.89
CA GLY A 344 11.57 -1.96 -38.95
C GLY A 344 12.67 -0.91 -38.81
N GLN A 345 12.45 0.26 -39.41
CA GLN A 345 13.28 1.45 -39.17
C GLN A 345 12.63 2.37 -38.15
N GLU A 346 13.43 3.08 -37.35
CA GLU A 346 13.00 4.16 -36.43
C GLU A 346 12.07 5.21 -37.07
N THR A 347 12.11 5.36 -38.40
CA THR A 347 11.30 6.36 -39.13
C THR A 347 9.91 5.90 -39.55
N CYS A 348 9.49 4.66 -39.22
CA CYS A 348 8.15 4.18 -39.54
C CYS A 348 7.04 4.89 -38.72
N GLY A 349 7.40 5.63 -37.66
CA GLY A 349 6.52 6.53 -36.92
C GLY A 349 5.38 5.79 -36.21
N THR A 350 4.22 6.44 -36.05
CA THR A 350 3.04 5.83 -35.40
C THR A 350 2.27 4.87 -36.30
N SER A 351 2.89 4.39 -37.39
CA SER A 351 2.24 3.52 -38.35
C SER A 351 2.01 2.14 -37.72
N SER A 352 0.74 1.75 -37.58
CA SER A 352 0.33 0.41 -37.11
C SER A 352 0.77 -0.72 -38.05
N GLY A 353 1.49 -0.42 -39.12
CA GLY A 353 2.00 -1.36 -40.10
C GLY A 353 3.43 -1.82 -39.91
N CYS A 354 4.15 -1.36 -38.89
CA CYS A 354 5.48 -1.84 -38.55
C CYS A 354 5.43 -2.71 -37.29
N ALA A 355 5.65 -4.00 -37.47
CA ALA A 355 5.64 -4.99 -36.41
C ALA A 355 6.43 -6.24 -36.83
N GLY A 356 6.77 -7.09 -35.87
CA GLY A 356 7.31 -8.42 -36.16
C GLY A 356 6.26 -9.27 -36.85
N ILE A 357 5.06 -9.30 -36.28
CA ILE A 357 3.87 -9.93 -36.87
C ILE A 357 2.73 -8.91 -36.84
N ALA A 358 2.09 -8.67 -37.98
CA ALA A 358 0.86 -7.89 -38.05
C ALA A 358 -0.29 -8.73 -38.60
N ILE A 359 -1.42 -8.67 -37.90
CA ILE A 359 -2.68 -9.25 -38.31
C ILE A 359 -3.60 -8.10 -38.74
N ALA A 360 -3.96 -8.07 -40.03
CA ALA A 360 -4.76 -7.00 -40.65
C ALA A 360 -4.19 -5.57 -40.47
N ASN A 361 -2.98 -5.32 -41.00
CA ASN A 361 -2.38 -3.98 -41.06
C ASN A 361 -3.36 -2.92 -41.62
N SER A 362 -3.39 -1.75 -40.97
CA SER A 362 -4.22 -0.56 -41.27
C SER A 362 -4.37 -0.17 -42.76
N GLY A 363 -3.40 -0.48 -43.61
CA GLY A 363 -3.43 -0.14 -45.04
C GLY A 363 -4.18 -1.14 -45.94
N ASN A 364 -4.48 -2.35 -45.46
CA ASN A 364 -4.59 -3.52 -46.36
C ASN A 364 -5.83 -4.42 -46.19
N GLY A 365 -6.72 -4.18 -45.23
CA GLY A 365 -7.99 -4.94 -45.11
C GLY A 365 -8.59 -4.89 -43.70
N GLN A 366 -9.84 -5.36 -43.55
CA GLN A 366 -10.47 -5.60 -42.24
C GLN A 366 -10.28 -7.07 -41.88
N LEU A 367 -9.95 -7.38 -40.62
CA LEU A 367 -9.99 -8.76 -40.14
C LEU A 367 -11.45 -9.25 -40.21
N THR A 368 -11.76 -10.46 -40.68
CA THR A 368 -13.15 -10.97 -40.62
C THR A 368 -13.14 -12.50 -40.65
N GLY A 369 -13.47 -13.14 -39.52
CA GLY A 369 -13.45 -14.61 -39.39
C GLY A 369 -12.06 -15.25 -39.35
N ASP A 370 -11.00 -14.44 -39.26
CA ASP A 370 -9.63 -14.94 -39.24
C ASP A 370 -9.28 -15.64 -37.93
N ASN A 371 -8.44 -16.67 -37.96
CA ASN A 371 -7.96 -17.35 -36.75
C ASN A 371 -6.57 -17.98 -36.95
N GLY A 372 -5.87 -18.18 -35.84
CA GLY A 372 -4.54 -18.78 -35.85
C GLY A 372 -3.84 -18.78 -34.51
N ILE A 373 -2.62 -19.33 -34.51
CA ILE A 373 -1.77 -19.53 -33.34
C ILE A 373 -0.39 -18.95 -33.63
N ILE A 374 0.08 -18.08 -32.73
CA ILE A 374 1.45 -17.57 -32.68
C ILE A 374 2.09 -18.17 -31.43
N ARG A 375 3.07 -19.07 -31.58
CA ARG A 375 3.66 -19.76 -30.42
C ARG A 375 5.15 -20.03 -30.46
N ASN A 376 5.82 -20.05 -29.32
CA ASN A 376 7.25 -20.40 -29.23
C ASN A 376 8.15 -19.57 -30.15
N ASN A 377 7.82 -18.30 -30.39
CA ASN A 377 8.68 -17.40 -31.17
C ASN A 377 9.46 -16.49 -30.22
N ALA A 378 10.65 -16.04 -30.62
CA ALA A 378 11.30 -14.88 -30.02
C ALA A 378 11.20 -13.69 -30.98
N ILE A 379 10.64 -12.59 -30.51
CA ILE A 379 10.30 -11.43 -31.35
C ILE A 379 10.89 -10.18 -30.70
N LYS A 380 11.77 -9.50 -31.43
CA LYS A 380 12.32 -8.19 -31.07
C LYS A 380 12.26 -7.27 -32.26
N THR A 381 11.73 -6.07 -32.10
CA THR A 381 11.46 -5.18 -33.24
C THR A 381 11.83 -3.75 -32.88
N ALA A 382 11.83 -2.83 -33.86
CA ALA A 382 11.97 -1.41 -33.56
C ALA A 382 10.63 -0.77 -33.15
N HIS A 383 9.53 -1.54 -33.15
CA HIS A 383 8.16 -1.04 -33.01
C HIS A 383 7.37 -2.05 -32.15
N HIS A 384 6.13 -2.38 -32.52
CA HIS A 384 5.38 -3.42 -31.82
C HIS A 384 5.92 -4.83 -32.14
N ASN A 385 5.88 -5.78 -31.22
CA ASN A 385 6.23 -7.16 -31.55
C ASN A 385 5.10 -7.82 -32.34
N ILE A 386 3.88 -7.79 -31.79
CA ILE A 386 2.66 -8.30 -32.43
C ILE A 386 1.63 -7.17 -32.50
N SER A 387 0.99 -7.00 -33.66
CA SER A 387 -0.03 -5.99 -33.88
C SER A 387 -1.31 -6.61 -34.43
N LEU A 388 -2.43 -6.42 -33.73
CA LEU A 388 -3.77 -6.82 -34.13
C LEU A 388 -4.59 -5.55 -34.43
N ASN A 389 -4.87 -5.30 -35.71
CA ASN A 389 -5.48 -4.05 -36.15
C ASN A 389 -6.79 -4.24 -36.93
N ASN A 390 -7.57 -3.16 -37.01
CA ASN A 390 -8.69 -2.95 -37.95
C ASN A 390 -9.84 -3.99 -37.87
N LEU A 391 -10.16 -4.37 -36.64
CA LEU A 391 -11.21 -5.30 -36.23
C LEU A 391 -12.59 -4.62 -36.06
N ARG A 392 -12.93 -3.64 -36.90
CA ARG A 392 -14.16 -2.86 -36.74
C ARG A 392 -15.41 -3.70 -37.04
N SER A 393 -16.43 -3.63 -36.18
CA SER A 393 -17.77 -4.21 -36.42
C SER A 393 -17.77 -5.73 -36.68
N GLN A 394 -16.96 -6.49 -35.94
CA GLN A 394 -16.95 -7.95 -36.03
C GLN A 394 -18.28 -8.54 -35.61
N THR A 395 -18.88 -9.36 -36.47
CA THR A 395 -20.03 -10.21 -36.15
C THR A 395 -19.65 -11.69 -36.05
N ASP A 396 -18.45 -12.04 -36.50
CA ASP A 396 -17.94 -13.41 -36.55
C ASP A 396 -16.92 -13.65 -35.44
N THR A 397 -16.90 -14.87 -34.92
CA THR A 397 -15.99 -15.29 -33.86
C THR A 397 -14.56 -15.44 -34.40
N ILE A 398 -13.72 -14.44 -34.18
CA ILE A 398 -12.27 -14.49 -34.43
C ILE A 398 -11.60 -15.09 -33.19
N ASN A 399 -10.68 -16.03 -33.41
CA ASN A 399 -9.96 -16.74 -32.36
C ASN A 399 -8.44 -16.70 -32.64
N TRP A 400 -7.72 -15.83 -31.96
CA TRP A 400 -6.26 -15.80 -32.02
C TRP A 400 -5.67 -16.27 -30.70
N GLN A 401 -4.60 -17.05 -30.79
CA GLN A 401 -3.84 -17.52 -29.64
C GLN A 401 -2.40 -17.05 -29.72
N VAL A 402 -1.91 -16.39 -28.67
CA VAL A 402 -0.52 -15.96 -28.51
C VAL A 402 0.03 -16.73 -27.31
N ILE A 403 0.84 -17.76 -27.56
CA ILE A 403 1.19 -18.77 -26.56
C ILE A 403 2.71 -18.96 -26.45
N HIS A 404 3.28 -18.90 -25.25
CA HIS A 404 4.69 -19.28 -25.02
C HIS A 404 5.71 -18.53 -25.88
N ASN A 405 5.43 -17.28 -26.26
CA ASN A 405 6.37 -16.45 -27.00
C ASN A 405 7.27 -15.65 -26.05
N GLN A 406 8.46 -15.29 -26.54
CA GLN A 406 9.38 -14.34 -25.92
C GLN A 406 9.28 -13.03 -26.70
N LEU A 407 8.51 -12.08 -26.18
CA LEU A 407 8.30 -10.75 -26.76
C LEU A 407 9.27 -9.78 -26.08
N LEU A 408 10.37 -9.48 -26.76
CA LEU A 408 11.57 -8.86 -26.18
C LEU A 408 11.62 -7.35 -26.38
N GLY A 409 10.46 -6.74 -26.59
CA GLY A 409 10.32 -5.29 -26.57
C GLY A 409 10.78 -4.61 -27.84
N SER A 410 11.05 -3.32 -27.71
CA SER A 410 11.43 -2.45 -28.81
C SER A 410 12.87 -1.97 -28.66
N THR A 411 13.64 -1.92 -29.75
CA THR A 411 14.93 -1.21 -29.77
C THR A 411 14.76 0.28 -30.08
N SER A 412 13.53 0.78 -30.25
CA SER A 412 13.31 2.17 -30.64
C SER A 412 13.89 3.14 -29.63
N THR A 413 14.46 4.23 -30.13
CA THR A 413 14.88 5.37 -29.31
C THR A 413 13.96 6.58 -29.45
N THR A 414 12.82 6.40 -30.13
CA THR A 414 11.83 7.46 -30.32
C THR A 414 10.97 7.64 -29.07
N ALA A 415 10.38 8.82 -28.90
CA ALA A 415 9.42 9.09 -27.83
C ALA A 415 8.03 8.47 -28.08
N THR A 416 7.88 7.64 -29.12
CA THR A 416 6.61 6.98 -29.43
C THR A 416 6.53 5.68 -28.61
N PRO A 417 5.43 5.45 -27.87
CA PRO A 417 5.27 4.20 -27.13
C PRO A 417 5.05 3.04 -28.10
N TYR A 418 5.78 1.95 -27.88
CA TYR A 418 5.63 0.69 -28.60
C TYR A 418 5.47 -0.45 -27.60
N HIS A 419 4.69 -1.44 -28.00
CA HIS A 419 4.11 -2.45 -27.11
C HIS A 419 4.50 -3.86 -27.55
N ASN A 420 4.57 -4.81 -26.63
CA ASN A 420 4.77 -6.21 -27.01
C ASN A 420 3.55 -6.73 -27.79
N VAL A 421 2.35 -6.51 -27.27
CA VAL A 421 1.09 -6.82 -27.95
C VAL A 421 0.26 -5.55 -28.11
N TYR A 422 -0.02 -5.19 -29.35
CA TYR A 422 -0.81 -4.00 -29.68
C TYR A 422 -2.16 -4.37 -30.28
N ILE A 423 -3.24 -3.93 -29.66
CA ILE A 423 -4.61 -4.25 -30.05
C ILE A 423 -5.37 -2.95 -30.31
N ARG A 424 -5.81 -2.71 -31.56
CA ARG A 424 -6.51 -1.46 -31.88
C ARG A 424 -7.58 -1.54 -32.97
N TYR A 425 -8.57 -0.66 -32.85
CA TYR A 425 -9.65 -0.43 -33.82
C TYR A 425 -10.57 -1.65 -34.00
N GLY A 426 -11.01 -2.19 -32.86
CA GLY A 426 -11.76 -3.44 -32.70
C GLY A 426 -10.87 -4.55 -32.17
N ILE A 427 -11.45 -5.68 -31.74
CA ILE A 427 -10.67 -6.82 -31.25
C ILE A 427 -11.22 -8.17 -31.70
N PRO A 428 -10.45 -9.26 -31.58
CA PRO A 428 -11.01 -10.61 -31.68
C PRO A 428 -12.07 -10.82 -30.60
N SER A 429 -13.18 -11.47 -30.94
CA SER A 429 -14.15 -11.91 -29.92
C SER A 429 -13.50 -12.84 -28.88
N TYR A 430 -12.46 -13.57 -29.29
CA TYR A 430 -11.62 -14.40 -28.44
C TYR A 430 -10.15 -14.17 -28.77
N LEU A 431 -9.41 -13.64 -27.81
CA LEU A 431 -7.95 -13.56 -27.84
C LEU A 431 -7.45 -14.23 -26.58
N ASN A 432 -6.62 -15.26 -26.74
CA ASN A 432 -5.96 -15.92 -25.63
C ASN A 432 -4.47 -15.60 -25.66
N VAL A 433 -3.98 -14.90 -24.64
CA VAL A 433 -2.57 -14.58 -24.44
C VAL A 433 -2.09 -15.37 -23.22
N LEU A 434 -1.44 -16.51 -23.48
CA LEU A 434 -1.13 -17.52 -22.48
C LEU A 434 0.36 -17.79 -22.37
N GLY A 435 0.92 -17.67 -21.17
CA GLY A 435 2.26 -18.17 -20.89
C GLY A 435 3.36 -17.48 -21.67
N ASN A 436 3.22 -16.20 -22.02
CA ASN A 436 4.26 -15.46 -22.73
C ASN A 436 5.19 -14.75 -21.75
N LEU A 437 6.41 -14.53 -22.19
CA LEU A 437 7.35 -13.62 -21.56
C LEU A 437 7.37 -12.33 -22.37
N MET A 438 7.09 -11.20 -21.73
CA MET A 438 7.03 -9.88 -22.33
C MET A 438 7.95 -8.94 -21.56
N ARG A 439 8.87 -8.28 -22.26
CA ARG A 439 9.79 -7.35 -21.59
C ARG A 439 10.18 -6.17 -22.44
N ASP A 440 10.67 -5.13 -21.77
CA ASP A 440 11.38 -3.98 -22.34
C ASP A 440 10.58 -3.26 -23.44
N ALA A 441 9.26 -3.14 -23.25
CA ALA A 441 8.40 -2.32 -24.10
C ALA A 441 8.64 -0.83 -23.81
N THR A 442 8.70 0.02 -24.84
CA THR A 442 8.82 1.49 -24.67
C THR A 442 7.47 2.19 -24.43
N GLY A 443 6.41 1.41 -24.33
CA GLY A 443 5.10 1.75 -23.79
C GLY A 443 4.64 0.56 -22.95
N ASP A 444 3.38 0.17 -23.07
CA ASP A 444 2.81 -0.94 -22.30
C ASP A 444 3.22 -2.32 -22.82
N GLY A 445 3.24 -3.33 -21.95
CA GLY A 445 3.40 -4.72 -22.37
C GLY A 445 2.28 -5.16 -23.31
N ILE A 446 1.04 -5.00 -22.86
CA ILE A 446 -0.17 -5.22 -23.66
C ILE A 446 -1.01 -3.95 -23.67
N TYR A 447 -1.26 -3.39 -24.86
CA TYR A 447 -2.11 -2.21 -25.01
C TYR A 447 -3.34 -2.52 -25.85
N GLN A 448 -4.51 -2.12 -25.36
CA GLN A 448 -5.79 -2.24 -26.05
C GLN A 448 -6.52 -0.90 -26.12
N GLY A 449 -6.92 -0.47 -27.32
CA GLY A 449 -7.69 0.77 -27.46
C GLY A 449 -8.60 0.89 -28.67
N ASN A 450 -9.59 1.79 -28.57
CA ASN A 450 -10.56 2.09 -29.64
C ASN A 450 -11.31 0.85 -30.18
N THR A 451 -11.74 -0.06 -29.31
CA THR A 451 -12.44 -1.30 -29.64
C THR A 451 -13.96 -1.08 -29.78
N SER A 452 -14.70 -2.02 -30.39
CA SER A 452 -16.15 -1.87 -30.63
C SER A 452 -16.98 -2.31 -29.41
N ASN A 453 -18.23 -1.83 -29.30
CA ASN A 453 -19.20 -2.16 -28.24
C ASN A 453 -19.73 -3.62 -28.23
N VAL A 454 -18.92 -4.62 -28.57
CA VAL A 454 -19.32 -6.04 -28.54
C VAL A 454 -18.72 -6.66 -27.28
N ASP A 455 -19.41 -7.61 -26.63
CA ASP A 455 -18.86 -8.43 -25.54
C ASP A 455 -17.59 -9.16 -25.99
N LEU A 456 -16.55 -9.15 -25.15
CA LEU A 456 -15.22 -9.63 -25.49
C LEU A 456 -14.78 -10.67 -24.47
N PHE A 457 -14.43 -11.86 -24.93
CA PHE A 457 -13.97 -12.94 -24.06
C PHE A 457 -12.46 -13.13 -24.23
N GLN A 458 -11.69 -12.11 -23.83
CA GLN A 458 -10.22 -12.18 -23.85
C GLN A 458 -9.70 -12.77 -22.54
N THR A 459 -8.62 -13.54 -22.65
CA THR A 459 -7.92 -14.12 -21.49
C THR A 459 -6.44 -13.81 -21.58
N PHE A 460 -5.91 -13.15 -20.55
CA PHE A 460 -4.49 -12.91 -20.35
C PHE A 460 -4.06 -13.73 -19.14
N THR A 461 -3.39 -14.86 -19.40
CA THR A 461 -3.17 -15.88 -18.37
C THR A 461 -1.72 -16.32 -18.28
N SER A 462 -1.18 -16.42 -17.07
CA SER A 462 0.15 -16.95 -16.79
C SER A 462 1.29 -16.29 -17.58
N ASN A 463 1.16 -15.02 -17.96
CA ASN A 463 2.22 -14.26 -18.59
C ASN A 463 3.18 -13.70 -17.53
N ASP A 464 4.41 -13.44 -17.94
CA ASP A 464 5.41 -12.67 -17.21
C ASP A 464 5.65 -11.38 -18.00
N ILE A 465 5.25 -10.24 -17.44
CA ILE A 465 5.34 -8.91 -18.07
C ILE A 465 6.17 -8.01 -17.17
N GLN A 466 7.32 -7.58 -17.69
CA GLN A 466 8.29 -6.83 -16.91
C GLN A 466 9.02 -5.73 -17.67
N ASN A 467 9.43 -4.68 -16.96
CA ASN A 467 10.18 -3.55 -17.53
C ASN A 467 9.47 -2.88 -18.73
N ALA A 468 8.14 -2.83 -18.75
CA ALA A 468 7.45 -1.92 -19.65
C ALA A 468 7.68 -0.48 -19.17
N ASP A 469 7.93 0.47 -20.08
CA ASP A 469 8.02 1.90 -19.73
C ASP A 469 6.65 2.48 -19.32
N GLY A 470 5.55 1.84 -19.73
CA GLY A 470 4.17 2.14 -19.30
C GLY A 470 3.60 1.01 -18.43
N ASP A 471 2.34 0.66 -18.65
CA ASP A 471 1.65 -0.38 -17.87
C ASP A 471 2.08 -1.78 -18.29
N ALA A 472 1.90 -2.78 -17.42
CA ALA A 472 2.02 -4.16 -17.86
C ALA A 472 0.87 -4.51 -18.84
N ILE A 473 -0.36 -4.16 -18.46
CA ILE A 473 -1.57 -4.35 -19.29
C ILE A 473 -2.46 -3.10 -19.20
N HIS A 474 -2.79 -2.50 -20.35
CA HIS A 474 -3.56 -1.26 -20.45
C HIS A 474 -4.82 -1.45 -21.32
N PHE A 475 -6.00 -1.22 -20.74
CA PHE A 475 -7.29 -1.32 -21.43
C PHE A 475 -8.02 0.01 -21.56
N GLN A 476 -8.06 0.57 -22.78
CA GLN A 476 -8.81 1.80 -23.12
C GLN A 476 -10.22 1.59 -23.67
N SER A 477 -10.62 0.32 -23.90
CA SER A 477 -11.95 -0.04 -24.47
C SER A 477 -12.20 -1.55 -24.42
N GLY A 478 -13.43 -1.97 -24.14
CA GLY A 478 -13.87 -3.37 -24.15
C GLY A 478 -14.45 -3.83 -22.81
N GLN A 479 -15.05 -5.00 -22.75
CA GLN A 479 -15.70 -5.51 -21.53
C GLN A 479 -15.57 -7.03 -21.39
N LEU A 480 -15.71 -7.56 -20.17
CA LEU A 480 -15.75 -9.01 -19.87
C LEU A 480 -14.44 -9.79 -20.07
N SER A 481 -13.29 -9.11 -20.01
CA SER A 481 -11.98 -9.77 -20.13
C SER A 481 -11.46 -10.30 -18.79
N ILE A 482 -10.59 -11.31 -18.86
CA ILE A 482 -10.01 -11.97 -17.69
C ILE A 482 -8.49 -11.78 -17.71
N VAL A 483 -7.94 -11.29 -16.60
CA VAL A 483 -6.51 -11.20 -16.32
C VAL A 483 -6.22 -12.08 -15.11
N GLU A 484 -5.60 -13.25 -15.33
CA GLU A 484 -5.43 -14.25 -14.27
C GLU A 484 -4.01 -14.84 -14.21
N CYS A 485 -3.49 -15.07 -13.02
CA CYS A 485 -2.22 -15.80 -12.80
C CYS A 485 -0.99 -15.19 -13.47
N ASN A 486 -0.97 -13.90 -13.84
CA ASN A 486 0.21 -13.26 -14.44
C ASN A 486 1.20 -12.82 -13.34
N VAL A 487 2.47 -12.60 -13.73
CA VAL A 487 3.48 -11.89 -12.93
C VAL A 487 3.74 -10.56 -13.62
N LEU A 488 3.41 -9.45 -12.96
CA LEU A 488 3.40 -8.10 -13.53
C LEU A 488 4.30 -7.22 -12.66
N HIS A 489 5.53 -6.96 -13.12
CA HIS A 489 6.53 -6.37 -12.22
C HIS A 489 7.56 -5.46 -12.88
N ASN A 490 8.12 -4.52 -12.12
CA ASN A 490 9.09 -3.52 -12.60
C ASN A 490 8.59 -2.67 -13.78
N ASN A 491 7.29 -2.38 -13.85
CA ASN A 491 6.74 -1.55 -14.93
C ASN A 491 6.74 -0.05 -14.54
N GLY A 492 6.84 0.81 -15.55
CA GLY A 492 6.97 2.26 -15.40
C GLY A 492 5.69 2.98 -14.99
N ASP A 493 4.56 2.27 -15.01
CA ASP A 493 3.23 2.71 -14.56
C ASP A 493 2.58 1.55 -13.79
N SER A 494 1.30 1.25 -14.02
CA SER A 494 0.49 0.30 -13.28
C SER A 494 0.70 -1.15 -13.72
N GLY A 495 0.38 -2.09 -12.84
CA GLY A 495 0.36 -3.52 -13.21
C GLY A 495 -0.73 -3.80 -14.24
N VAL A 496 -1.97 -3.41 -13.91
CA VAL A 496 -3.11 -3.41 -14.83
C VAL A 496 -3.78 -2.05 -14.74
N SER A 497 -3.79 -1.29 -15.83
CA SER A 497 -4.59 -0.07 -15.95
C SER A 497 -5.82 -0.32 -16.81
N VAL A 498 -6.96 0.16 -16.34
CA VAL A 498 -8.24 0.10 -17.05
C VAL A 498 -8.82 1.52 -17.10
N ASP A 499 -8.87 2.10 -18.29
CA ASP A 499 -9.28 3.49 -18.53
C ASP A 499 -10.19 3.64 -19.75
N GLY A 500 -10.88 4.78 -19.90
CA GLY A 500 -11.59 5.12 -21.14
C GLY A 500 -13.07 5.47 -21.02
N ASN A 501 -13.66 5.85 -22.15
CA ASN A 501 -14.89 6.66 -22.19
C ASN A 501 -16.19 5.92 -22.52
N THR A 502 -16.14 4.66 -22.99
CA THR A 502 -17.33 3.87 -23.35
C THR A 502 -17.08 2.36 -23.26
N ASN A 503 -17.95 1.63 -22.55
CA ASN A 503 -17.96 0.17 -22.38
C ASN A 503 -16.62 -0.39 -21.82
N ILE A 504 -16.31 -0.06 -20.56
CA ILE A 504 -15.18 -0.58 -19.78
C ILE A 504 -15.75 -1.20 -18.50
N GLU A 505 -16.25 -2.43 -18.58
CA GLU A 505 -16.90 -3.09 -17.44
C GLU A 505 -16.70 -4.61 -17.45
N GLY A 506 -16.78 -5.24 -16.27
CA GLY A 506 -16.70 -6.69 -16.11
C GLY A 506 -15.29 -7.28 -16.29
N TYR A 507 -14.22 -6.56 -15.96
CA TYR A 507 -12.87 -7.12 -15.98
C TYR A 507 -12.58 -7.91 -14.70
N LEU A 508 -12.41 -9.23 -14.83
CA LEU A 508 -11.95 -10.08 -13.74
C LEU A 508 -10.42 -10.04 -13.65
N ILE A 509 -9.89 -9.44 -12.60
CA ILE A 509 -8.45 -9.44 -12.28
C ILE A 509 -8.27 -10.34 -11.05
N THR A 510 -7.56 -11.45 -11.19
CA THR A 510 -7.54 -12.51 -10.17
C THR A 510 -6.19 -13.23 -10.11
N LYS A 511 -5.68 -13.47 -8.90
CA LYS A 511 -4.43 -14.20 -8.61
C LYS A 511 -3.21 -13.75 -9.43
N ASN A 512 -3.13 -12.47 -9.80
CA ASN A 512 -1.93 -11.92 -10.42
C ASN A 512 -0.94 -11.52 -9.32
N SER A 513 0.35 -11.67 -9.59
CA SER A 513 1.43 -11.19 -8.71
C SER A 513 1.91 -9.85 -9.22
N PHE A 514 1.97 -8.86 -8.33
CA PHE A 514 2.38 -7.48 -8.63
C PHE A 514 3.59 -7.10 -7.77
N ASP A 515 4.66 -6.58 -8.39
CA ASP A 515 5.87 -6.18 -7.66
C ASP A 515 6.62 -5.03 -8.36
N ALA A 516 6.99 -4.00 -7.63
CA ALA A 516 7.80 -2.87 -8.10
C ALA A 516 7.27 -2.16 -9.36
N ASN A 517 5.94 -2.09 -9.55
CA ASN A 517 5.32 -1.18 -10.50
C ASN A 517 5.36 0.24 -9.93
N THR A 518 5.41 1.26 -10.79
CA THR A 518 5.65 2.64 -10.35
C THR A 518 4.39 3.28 -9.76
N ASP A 519 3.24 2.95 -10.35
CA ASP A 519 1.91 3.42 -9.94
C ASP A 519 1.08 2.22 -9.40
N ASN A 520 -0.25 2.35 -9.30
CA ASN A 520 -1.11 1.31 -8.72
C ASN A 520 -0.94 -0.06 -9.36
N ALA A 521 -0.94 -1.12 -8.55
CA ALA A 521 -0.95 -2.48 -9.08
C ALA A 521 -2.18 -2.75 -9.98
N ILE A 522 -3.35 -2.26 -9.56
CA ILE A 522 -4.57 -2.21 -10.37
C ILE A 522 -5.06 -0.78 -10.32
N ASP A 523 -5.11 -0.11 -11.46
CA ASP A 523 -5.57 1.27 -11.62
C ASP A 523 -6.89 1.29 -12.39
N LEU A 524 -7.93 1.82 -11.74
CA LEU A 524 -9.24 2.03 -12.35
C LEU A 524 -9.50 3.53 -12.44
N HIS A 525 -9.27 4.14 -13.61
CA HIS A 525 -9.46 5.59 -13.76
C HIS A 525 -10.31 5.96 -14.98
N ASN A 526 -10.91 7.15 -14.94
CA ASN A 526 -11.38 7.86 -16.12
C ASN A 526 -10.50 9.08 -16.30
N THR A 527 -10.01 9.35 -17.50
CA THR A 527 -9.10 10.45 -17.93
C THR A 527 -9.34 11.89 -17.40
N THR A 528 -10.34 12.11 -16.53
CA THR A 528 -10.71 13.34 -15.83
C THR A 528 -10.62 13.29 -14.30
N THR A 529 -10.61 12.11 -13.67
CA THR A 529 -10.45 11.89 -12.22
C THR A 529 -9.01 11.41 -11.99
N GLY A 530 -8.31 11.95 -10.99
CA GLY A 530 -6.87 11.70 -10.82
C GLY A 530 -6.52 10.25 -10.49
N SER A 531 -5.23 9.92 -10.57
CA SER A 531 -4.58 8.66 -10.17
C SER A 531 -4.74 8.42 -8.67
N GLY A 532 -5.88 7.86 -8.23
CA GLY A 532 -6.11 7.66 -6.81
C GLY A 532 -7.16 6.61 -6.58
N VAL A 533 -6.95 5.81 -5.53
CA VAL A 533 -7.75 4.62 -5.28
C VAL A 533 -9.19 4.98 -4.89
N SER A 534 -10.15 4.30 -5.52
CA SER A 534 -11.60 4.46 -5.33
C SER A 534 -12.01 4.09 -3.91
N LEU A 535 -12.44 5.09 -3.13
CA LEU A 535 -12.85 4.89 -1.74
C LEU A 535 -14.30 4.45 -1.58
N ASN A 536 -14.54 3.62 -0.56
CA ASN A 536 -15.88 3.26 -0.14
C ASN A 536 -16.57 4.47 0.51
N THR A 537 -17.37 5.17 -0.29
CA THR A 537 -18.45 6.04 0.20
C THR A 537 -19.75 5.32 -0.12
N ASP A 538 -20.81 5.48 0.69
CA ASP A 538 -22.08 4.71 0.73
C ASP A 538 -22.77 4.27 -0.60
N LEU A 539 -22.26 4.69 -1.77
CA LEU A 539 -22.78 4.44 -3.10
C LEU A 539 -22.10 3.31 -3.90
N CYS A 540 -21.11 2.59 -3.36
CA CYS A 540 -20.40 1.45 -4.00
C CYS A 540 -19.62 1.74 -5.30
N ASN A 541 -20.03 2.79 -6.01
CA ASN A 541 -19.56 3.26 -7.31
C ASN A 541 -19.57 4.79 -7.21
N ASN A 542 -18.47 5.42 -6.81
CA ASN A 542 -18.44 6.87 -6.64
C ASN A 542 -17.12 7.51 -7.09
N ASP A 543 -17.06 7.86 -8.37
CA ASP A 543 -16.66 9.19 -8.78
C ASP A 543 -17.46 9.62 -10.03
N THR A 544 -18.36 10.60 -9.87
CA THR A 544 -19.07 11.42 -10.89
C THR A 544 -19.62 10.83 -12.20
N GLY A 545 -19.59 9.51 -12.40
CA GLY A 545 -20.08 8.80 -13.57
C GLY A 545 -18.99 8.50 -14.60
N THR A 546 -18.94 7.21 -14.98
CA THR A 546 -18.23 6.60 -16.13
C THR A 546 -16.72 6.33 -15.99
N GLY A 547 -16.23 5.77 -14.89
CA GLY A 547 -14.92 5.09 -14.89
C GLY A 547 -15.01 3.57 -15.02
N ALA A 548 -13.83 2.93 -15.09
CA ALA A 548 -13.65 1.52 -15.44
C ALA A 548 -14.18 0.58 -14.35
N ASN A 549 -14.72 -0.59 -14.74
CA ASN A 549 -15.34 -1.56 -13.79
C ASN A 549 -16.41 -0.92 -12.89
N ASN A 550 -17.11 0.08 -13.42
CA ASN A 550 -18.12 0.85 -12.70
C ASN A 550 -17.59 1.55 -11.44
N ASP A 551 -16.28 1.83 -11.38
CA ASP A 551 -15.59 2.43 -10.24
C ASP A 551 -15.87 1.68 -8.94
N LEU A 552 -15.78 0.33 -8.99
CA LEU A 552 -16.00 -0.51 -7.82
C LEU A 552 -15.02 -0.11 -6.72
N ALA A 553 -15.55 0.49 -5.65
CA ALA A 553 -14.77 0.93 -4.52
C ALA A 553 -14.01 -0.23 -3.87
N ARG A 554 -12.77 0.04 -3.44
CA ARG A 554 -11.96 -0.91 -2.68
C ARG A 554 -12.65 -1.30 -1.36
N PRO A 555 -12.51 -2.55 -0.89
CA PRO A 555 -12.90 -2.88 0.48
C PRO A 555 -11.99 -2.13 1.46
N GLN A 556 -12.53 -1.76 2.63
CA GLN A 556 -11.74 -1.19 3.72
C GLN A 556 -11.51 -2.28 4.76
N VAL A 557 -10.27 -2.72 4.89
CA VAL A 557 -9.87 -3.63 5.97
C VAL A 557 -9.45 -2.77 7.15
N ASN A 558 -10.14 -2.91 8.29
CA ASN A 558 -9.82 -2.18 9.51
C ASN A 558 -8.81 -2.97 10.36
N TYR A 559 -8.99 -4.30 10.43
CA TYR A 559 -8.14 -5.18 11.24
C TYR A 559 -7.84 -6.50 10.52
N ALA A 560 -6.63 -7.01 10.76
CA ALA A 560 -6.18 -8.31 10.28
C ALA A 560 -5.46 -9.07 11.41
N PHE A 561 -6.03 -10.18 11.85
CA PHE A 561 -5.53 -10.96 12.98
C PHE A 561 -5.12 -12.37 12.58
N LEU A 562 -3.92 -12.79 12.94
CA LEU A 562 -3.41 -14.13 12.67
C LEU A 562 -3.46 -14.99 13.93
N GLU A 563 -4.36 -15.98 13.95
CA GLU A 563 -4.45 -17.00 14.99
C GLU A 563 -4.00 -18.36 14.42
N GLY A 564 -2.78 -18.77 14.76
CA GLY A 564 -2.17 -19.97 14.19
C GLY A 564 -1.95 -19.85 12.68
N SER A 565 -2.83 -20.48 11.89
CA SER A 565 -2.82 -20.40 10.41
C SER A 565 -4.10 -19.77 9.84
N ASN A 566 -4.93 -19.14 10.68
CA ASN A 566 -6.15 -18.48 10.25
C ASN A 566 -5.98 -16.97 10.35
N LEU A 567 -6.17 -16.27 9.23
CA LEU A 567 -6.22 -14.82 9.16
C LEU A 567 -7.67 -14.36 9.24
N ARG A 568 -8.07 -13.75 10.35
CA ARG A 568 -9.37 -13.08 10.54
C ARG A 568 -9.24 -11.64 10.04
N LEU A 569 -10.16 -11.23 9.16
CA LEU A 569 -10.23 -9.88 8.61
C LEU A 569 -11.55 -9.24 9.01
N ILE A 570 -11.48 -7.99 9.48
CA ILE A 570 -12.64 -7.20 9.90
C ILE A 570 -12.62 -5.88 9.15
N GLY A 571 -13.74 -5.47 8.60
CA GLY A 571 -13.80 -4.22 7.85
C GLY A 571 -15.14 -3.89 7.23
N ASP A 572 -15.11 -2.91 6.34
CA ASP A 572 -16.25 -2.35 5.63
C ASP A 572 -16.17 -2.68 4.13
N MET A 573 -17.34 -2.84 3.51
CA MET A 573 -17.46 -3.20 2.11
C MET A 573 -18.65 -2.53 1.44
N CYS A 574 -18.72 -2.62 0.12
CA CYS A 574 -19.87 -2.13 -0.62
C CYS A 574 -21.16 -2.87 -0.20
N ALA A 575 -22.17 -2.11 0.25
CA ALA A 575 -23.47 -2.62 0.69
C ALA A 575 -24.33 -3.26 -0.41
N THR A 576 -24.05 -2.99 -1.69
CA THR A 576 -24.88 -3.42 -2.83
C THR A 576 -24.12 -4.39 -3.74
N GLY A 577 -24.46 -5.68 -3.61
CA GLY A 577 -23.92 -6.77 -4.41
C GLY A 577 -23.35 -7.89 -3.53
N ASP A 578 -22.98 -8.99 -4.17
CA ASP A 578 -22.26 -10.08 -3.52
C ASP A 578 -20.83 -10.17 -4.08
N PHE A 579 -19.86 -10.39 -3.19
CA PHE A 579 -18.44 -10.29 -3.51
C PHE A 579 -17.64 -11.53 -3.11
N THR A 580 -16.56 -11.76 -3.85
CA THR A 580 -15.42 -12.57 -3.39
C THR A 580 -14.27 -11.63 -3.13
N PHE A 581 -13.65 -11.73 -1.96
CA PHE A 581 -12.42 -11.00 -1.66
C PHE A 581 -11.22 -11.90 -1.93
N GLU A 582 -10.23 -11.38 -2.63
CA GLU A 582 -8.92 -12.01 -2.75
C GLU A 582 -7.92 -11.27 -1.87
N ILE A 583 -7.21 -12.04 -1.05
CA ILE A 583 -6.29 -11.53 -0.04
C ILE A 583 -4.88 -11.78 -0.55
N TYR A 584 -4.06 -10.74 -0.48
CA TYR A 584 -2.68 -10.76 -0.92
C TYR A 584 -1.76 -10.34 0.21
N LYS A 585 -0.56 -10.93 0.26
CA LYS A 585 0.54 -10.33 1.01
C LYS A 585 0.93 -9.05 0.26
N ALA A 586 0.93 -7.93 0.97
CA ALA A 586 1.33 -6.66 0.42
C ALA A 586 2.86 -6.52 0.43
N SER A 587 3.39 -5.84 -0.57
CA SER A 587 4.75 -5.28 -0.51
C SER A 587 4.68 -3.81 -0.09
N ALA A 588 5.72 -3.33 0.60
CA ALA A 588 5.94 -1.90 0.80
C ALA A 588 6.40 -1.30 -0.55
N GLY A 589 5.43 -1.09 -1.45
CA GLY A 589 5.60 -0.52 -2.77
C GLY A 589 5.04 0.90 -2.85
N THR A 590 5.48 1.66 -3.85
CA THR A 590 4.89 2.95 -4.22
C THR A 590 3.56 2.70 -4.93
N GLY A 591 2.47 2.51 -4.18
CA GLY A 591 1.12 2.60 -4.74
C GLY A 591 0.56 4.02 -4.59
N ASP A 592 -0.55 4.32 -5.27
CA ASP A 592 -1.26 5.57 -5.03
C ASP A 592 -1.80 5.60 -3.60
N THR A 593 -1.68 6.78 -3.02
CA THR A 593 -2.34 7.12 -1.79
C THR A 593 -3.81 7.40 -2.08
N GLY A 594 -4.73 6.67 -1.43
CA GLY A 594 -6.16 6.97 -1.49
C GLY A 594 -6.46 8.39 -0.99
N SER A 595 -7.65 8.92 -1.27
CA SER A 595 -8.02 10.26 -0.75
C SER A 595 -8.12 10.31 0.80
N ASP A 596 -8.05 9.15 1.46
CA ASP A 596 -7.91 8.93 2.90
C ASP A 596 -6.46 9.03 3.39
N SER A 597 -5.51 9.34 2.50
CA SER A 597 -4.06 9.38 2.77
C SER A 597 -3.44 8.01 3.11
N LEU A 598 -4.12 6.90 2.79
CA LEU A 598 -3.62 5.54 3.01
C LEU A 598 -3.10 4.92 1.71
N ASP A 599 -1.89 4.38 1.78
CA ASP A 599 -1.24 3.72 0.66
C ASP A 599 -1.88 2.36 0.38
N ALA A 600 -2.31 2.13 -0.87
CA ALA A 600 -2.65 0.80 -1.34
C ALA A 600 -1.37 0.15 -1.88
N GLY A 601 -0.81 -0.80 -1.15
CA GLY A 601 0.37 -1.53 -1.59
C GLY A 601 0.09 -2.48 -2.76
N GLU A 602 1.15 -3.12 -3.23
CA GLU A 602 1.07 -4.08 -4.33
C GLU A 602 0.69 -5.48 -3.83
N GLY A 603 -0.19 -6.18 -4.56
CA GLY A 603 -0.53 -7.57 -4.29
C GLY A 603 0.55 -8.56 -4.72
N LEU A 604 1.62 -8.67 -3.94
CA LEU A 604 2.79 -9.49 -4.27
C LEU A 604 2.48 -10.99 -4.37
N THR A 605 1.78 -11.53 -3.38
CA THR A 605 1.53 -12.98 -3.27
C THR A 605 0.07 -13.23 -2.95
N TYR A 606 -0.62 -14.00 -3.77
CA TYR A 606 -1.99 -14.43 -3.51
C TYR A 606 -2.04 -15.43 -2.34
N LEU A 607 -2.79 -15.10 -1.29
CA LEU A 607 -2.91 -15.92 -0.06
C LEU A 607 -4.17 -16.79 -0.04
N GLY A 608 -5.21 -16.38 -0.75
CA GLY A 608 -6.49 -17.09 -0.83
C GLY A 608 -7.68 -16.15 -1.03
N SER A 609 -8.89 -16.68 -0.91
CA SER A 609 -10.12 -15.90 -1.09
C SER A 609 -11.22 -16.24 -0.10
N ILE A 610 -12.02 -15.22 0.22
CA ILE A 610 -13.24 -15.33 1.03
C ILE A 610 -14.42 -15.04 0.10
N ALA A 611 -15.28 -16.04 -0.09
CA ALA A 611 -16.42 -15.95 -1.01
C ALA A 611 -17.74 -15.66 -0.28
N ALA A 612 -18.76 -15.27 -1.05
CA ALA A 612 -20.13 -15.05 -0.59
C ALA A 612 -20.27 -13.94 0.48
N LEU A 613 -19.47 -12.88 0.34
CA LEU A 613 -19.56 -11.68 1.17
C LEU A 613 -20.70 -10.79 0.67
N SER A 614 -21.53 -10.31 1.60
CA SER A 614 -22.68 -9.45 1.32
C SER A 614 -23.00 -8.59 2.54
N GLY A 615 -23.61 -7.43 2.35
CA GLY A 615 -23.84 -6.45 3.42
C GLY A 615 -22.83 -5.31 3.39
N ALA A 616 -22.80 -4.47 4.44
CA ALA A 616 -21.95 -3.28 4.51
C ALA A 616 -20.64 -3.50 5.29
N THR A 617 -20.56 -4.57 6.08
CA THR A 617 -19.40 -4.92 6.91
C THR A 617 -19.09 -6.40 6.77
N PHE A 618 -17.86 -6.80 7.08
CA PHE A 618 -17.44 -8.20 7.12
C PHE A 618 -16.54 -8.48 8.33
N ASP A 619 -16.67 -9.69 8.86
CA ASP A 619 -15.79 -10.30 9.85
C ASP A 619 -15.65 -11.77 9.44
N SER A 620 -14.50 -12.13 8.89
CA SER A 620 -14.33 -13.43 8.23
C SER A 620 -12.91 -13.92 8.31
N SER A 621 -12.74 -15.24 8.41
CA SER A 621 -11.44 -15.87 8.50
C SER A 621 -11.08 -16.68 7.26
N LEU A 622 -9.80 -16.66 6.90
CA LEU A 622 -9.20 -17.43 5.82
C LEU A 622 -8.01 -18.24 6.35
N ALA A 623 -7.94 -19.53 6.01
CA ALA A 623 -6.75 -20.32 6.28
C ALA A 623 -5.63 -19.89 5.31
N VAL A 624 -4.50 -19.44 5.84
CA VAL A 624 -3.37 -18.88 5.08
C VAL A 624 -2.06 -19.58 5.44
N THR A 625 -1.09 -19.49 4.52
CA THR A 625 0.30 -19.92 4.76
C THR A 625 1.25 -18.87 4.23
N GLY A 626 2.43 -18.73 4.82
CA GLY A 626 3.46 -17.80 4.32
C GLY A 626 3.29 -16.36 4.80
N ILE A 627 2.47 -16.13 5.82
CA ILE A 627 2.32 -14.84 6.49
C ILE A 627 2.62 -14.95 7.98
N ASN A 628 3.19 -13.89 8.57
CA ASN A 628 3.48 -13.77 9.99
C ASN A 628 2.91 -12.46 10.54
N VAL A 629 2.81 -12.36 11.86
CA VAL A 629 2.56 -11.09 12.55
C VAL A 629 3.60 -10.06 12.12
N GLY A 630 3.15 -8.85 11.76
CA GLY A 630 3.96 -7.76 11.23
C GLY A 630 4.11 -7.75 9.70
N ASP A 631 3.69 -8.80 8.98
CA ASP A 631 3.53 -8.70 7.53
C ASP A 631 2.33 -7.82 7.18
N GLU A 632 2.33 -7.18 6.01
CA GLU A 632 1.19 -6.42 5.51
C GLU A 632 0.35 -7.26 4.54
N ILE A 633 -0.96 -7.00 4.52
CA ILE A 633 -1.90 -7.55 3.54
C ILE A 633 -2.67 -6.45 2.83
N THR A 634 -3.16 -6.77 1.64
CA THR A 634 -4.11 -5.96 0.88
C THR A 634 -5.16 -6.85 0.22
N VAL A 635 -6.32 -6.29 -0.10
CA VAL A 635 -7.51 -7.03 -0.54
C VAL A 635 -8.13 -6.36 -1.76
N ILE A 636 -8.53 -7.16 -2.75
CA ILE A 636 -9.42 -6.74 -3.85
C ILE A 636 -10.79 -7.38 -3.69
N ALA A 637 -11.83 -6.67 -4.14
CA ALA A 637 -13.19 -7.17 -4.22
C ALA A 637 -13.56 -7.53 -5.67
N GLN A 638 -14.15 -8.70 -5.85
CA GLN A 638 -14.67 -9.18 -7.14
C GLN A 638 -16.18 -9.35 -7.07
N ARG A 639 -16.93 -8.70 -7.97
CA ARG A 639 -18.39 -8.86 -8.00
C ARG A 639 -18.79 -10.23 -8.57
N THR A 640 -19.64 -10.94 -7.82
CA THR A 640 -20.07 -12.33 -8.15
C THR A 640 -21.54 -12.45 -8.57
N THR A 641 -22.34 -11.38 -8.45
CA THR A 641 -23.74 -11.36 -8.88
C THR A 641 -24.02 -10.24 -9.86
N THR A 642 -24.81 -10.55 -10.88
CA THR A 642 -25.43 -9.55 -11.76
C THR A 642 -26.56 -8.84 -11.02
N GLY A 643 -26.37 -7.58 -10.63
CA GLY A 643 -27.39 -6.77 -9.97
C GLY A 643 -26.81 -5.68 -9.05
N GLY A 644 -27.24 -4.43 -9.24
CA GLY A 644 -26.68 -3.24 -8.59
C GLY A 644 -26.38 -2.15 -9.63
N LEU A 645 -25.47 -1.24 -9.31
CA LEU A 645 -24.93 -0.24 -10.26
C LEU A 645 -23.74 -0.77 -11.10
N GLY A 646 -23.39 -2.06 -11.02
CA GLY A 646 -22.25 -2.66 -11.76
C GLY A 646 -22.50 -4.07 -12.32
N GLU A 647 -21.47 -4.65 -12.93
CA GLU A 647 -21.50 -5.86 -13.76
C GLU A 647 -20.74 -7.04 -13.11
N LEU A 648 -21.09 -8.27 -13.52
CA LEU A 648 -20.38 -9.47 -13.08
C LEU A 648 -18.89 -9.33 -13.42
N GLN A 649 -18.00 -9.79 -12.53
CA GLN A 649 -16.54 -9.74 -12.68
C GLN A 649 -15.86 -8.40 -12.40
N ASP A 650 -16.59 -7.30 -12.19
CA ASP A 650 -15.97 -6.03 -11.77
C ASP A 650 -15.03 -6.29 -10.58
N THR A 651 -13.75 -6.00 -10.80
CA THR A 651 -12.69 -6.12 -9.78
C THR A 651 -12.31 -4.72 -9.32
N SER A 652 -12.21 -4.52 -8.01
CA SER A 652 -11.76 -3.26 -7.42
C SER A 652 -10.25 -3.11 -7.52
N GLU A 653 -9.78 -1.89 -7.28
CA GLU A 653 -8.39 -1.64 -6.88
C GLU A 653 -8.10 -2.25 -5.50
N PHE A 654 -6.82 -2.28 -5.10
CA PHE A 654 -6.37 -2.81 -3.81
C PHE A 654 -6.80 -1.94 -2.62
N SER A 655 -7.19 -2.57 -1.51
CA SER A 655 -7.39 -1.89 -0.23
C SER A 655 -6.10 -1.23 0.26
N ALA A 656 -6.22 -0.32 1.23
CA ALA A 656 -5.06 0.12 2.00
C ALA A 656 -4.36 -1.09 2.64
N ASN A 657 -3.04 -0.99 2.79
CA ASN A 657 -2.27 -2.02 3.49
C ASN A 657 -2.68 -2.09 4.96
N VAL A 658 -2.84 -3.31 5.47
CA VAL A 658 -3.11 -3.56 6.89
C VAL A 658 -2.04 -4.48 7.43
N SER A 659 -1.41 -4.05 8.52
CA SER A 659 -0.48 -4.89 9.28
C SER A 659 -1.22 -6.03 9.95
N VAL A 660 -0.72 -7.23 9.80
CA VAL A 660 -1.22 -8.42 10.48
C VAL A 660 -0.77 -8.39 11.94
N ASP A 661 -1.73 -8.42 12.87
CA ASP A 661 -1.48 -8.49 14.30
C ASP A 661 -2.10 -9.76 14.91
N ILE A 662 -2.14 -9.84 16.23
CA ILE A 662 -2.85 -10.85 17.02
C ILE A 662 -4.04 -10.21 17.75
N ASP A 663 -5.12 -10.97 17.86
CA ASP A 663 -6.40 -10.55 18.46
C ASP A 663 -6.40 -10.66 20.00
N ASN A 664 -5.42 -11.38 20.57
CA ASN A 664 -5.41 -11.73 21.99
C ASN A 664 -4.59 -10.72 22.81
N LYS A 665 -5.00 -9.45 22.78
CA LYS A 665 -4.30 -8.37 23.48
C LYS A 665 -5.23 -7.65 24.45
N ASP A 666 -4.71 -7.37 25.62
CA ASP A 666 -5.26 -6.44 26.58
C ASP A 666 -4.78 -5.02 26.21
N TRP A 667 -5.67 -4.03 26.28
CA TRP A 667 -5.44 -2.62 25.94
C TRP A 667 -5.99 -1.73 27.04
N GLY A 668 -5.26 -0.67 27.39
CA GLY A 668 -5.75 0.28 28.39
C GLY A 668 -6.94 1.13 27.93
N ASP A 669 -7.43 1.97 28.84
CA ASP A 669 -8.63 2.78 28.70
C ASP A 669 -8.48 4.22 29.23
N ALA A 670 -7.24 4.70 29.45
CA ALA A 670 -6.99 6.11 29.74
C ALA A 670 -7.58 7.01 28.63
N PRO A 671 -8.11 8.21 28.94
CA PRO A 671 -8.80 9.04 27.96
C PRO A 671 -7.95 9.33 26.73
N ASP A 672 -8.53 9.12 25.55
CA ASP A 672 -7.92 9.42 24.26
C ASP A 672 -9.02 10.04 23.39
N THR A 673 -8.87 11.34 23.13
CA THR A 673 -9.86 12.13 22.40
C THR A 673 -9.35 12.59 21.05
N THR A 674 -8.03 12.56 20.81
CA THR A 674 -7.42 12.91 19.53
C THR A 674 -6.20 12.03 19.20
N VAL A 675 -5.50 12.31 18.12
CA VAL A 675 -4.37 11.48 17.65
C VAL A 675 -3.03 11.93 18.29
N GLY A 676 -3.09 12.78 19.31
CA GLY A 676 -1.97 13.57 19.80
C GLY A 676 -1.72 13.38 21.29
N THR A 677 -1.01 14.35 21.85
CA THR A 677 -0.88 14.52 23.29
C THR A 677 -1.43 15.90 23.64
N GLY A 678 -2.22 15.94 24.71
CA GLY A 678 -2.93 17.10 25.19
C GLY A 678 -3.85 16.70 26.33
N GLN A 679 -4.35 17.66 27.10
CA GLN A 679 -5.20 17.36 28.25
C GLN A 679 -6.34 16.38 27.90
N GLY A 680 -6.31 15.19 28.48
CA GLY A 680 -7.26 14.10 28.20
C GLY A 680 -6.98 13.29 26.93
N ASP A 681 -5.71 13.17 26.52
CA ASP A 681 -5.29 12.45 25.31
C ASP A 681 -4.02 11.58 25.52
N TYR A 682 -4.18 10.41 26.14
CA TYR A 682 -3.12 9.52 26.65
C TYR A 682 -2.62 8.44 25.67
N GLN A 683 -2.90 8.63 24.38
CA GLN A 683 -2.53 7.70 23.30
C GLN A 683 -2.88 6.25 23.64
N THR A 684 -4.18 5.97 23.76
CA THR A 684 -4.72 4.69 24.20
C THR A 684 -5.15 3.82 23.02
N TYR A 685 -5.58 4.43 21.92
CA TYR A 685 -5.94 3.68 20.72
C TYR A 685 -4.73 3.01 20.05
N ARG A 686 -5.00 1.89 19.37
CA ARG A 686 -4.10 1.13 18.50
C ARG A 686 -3.48 1.99 17.41
N ALA A 687 -4.26 2.89 16.81
CA ALA A 687 -3.78 3.83 15.80
C ALA A 687 -2.67 4.76 16.32
N ASN A 688 -2.65 5.00 17.64
CA ASN A 688 -1.70 5.89 18.32
C ASN A 688 -0.57 5.13 19.02
N GLY A 689 -0.49 3.81 18.83
CA GLY A 689 0.49 2.95 19.48
C GLY A 689 0.23 2.75 20.97
N GLY A 690 -1.03 2.72 21.39
CA GLY A 690 -1.40 2.60 22.80
C GLY A 690 -0.82 1.39 23.52
N ALA A 691 -0.77 1.49 24.85
CA ALA A 691 -0.25 0.43 25.69
C ALA A 691 -1.11 -0.82 25.51
N ASN A 692 -0.46 -1.94 25.19
CA ASN A 692 -1.14 -3.22 25.05
C ASN A 692 -0.24 -4.37 25.45
N HIS A 693 -0.84 -5.46 25.91
CA HIS A 693 -0.16 -6.66 26.35
C HIS A 693 -0.78 -7.87 25.70
N VAL A 694 0.05 -8.79 25.18
CA VAL A 694 -0.48 -10.06 24.69
C VAL A 694 -0.93 -10.90 25.87
N VAL A 695 -2.20 -11.28 25.92
CA VAL A 695 -2.66 -12.22 26.93
C VAL A 695 -2.18 -13.61 26.50
N ILE A 696 -1.42 -14.31 27.35
CA ILE A 696 -0.91 -15.65 27.06
C ILE A 696 -1.56 -16.66 28.01
N ASP A 697 -2.12 -17.71 27.43
CA ASP A 697 -2.59 -18.91 28.12
C ASP A 697 -1.94 -20.12 27.41
N ASN A 698 -0.78 -20.55 27.89
CA ASN A 698 0.04 -21.57 27.22
C ASN A 698 -0.53 -22.99 27.32
N ASP A 699 -1.35 -23.28 28.33
CA ASP A 699 -1.92 -24.61 28.55
C ASP A 699 -3.42 -24.69 28.24
N THR A 700 -4.01 -23.58 27.79
CA THR A 700 -5.37 -23.43 27.27
C THR A 700 -6.44 -23.77 28.29
N ASP A 701 -6.18 -23.52 29.57
CA ASP A 701 -7.10 -23.80 30.66
C ASP A 701 -8.03 -22.62 31.02
N ASN A 702 -7.95 -21.53 30.24
CA ASN A 702 -8.65 -20.26 30.40
C ASN A 702 -8.20 -19.43 31.61
N ASN A 703 -6.99 -19.69 32.14
CA ASN A 703 -6.34 -18.86 33.13
C ASN A 703 -5.07 -18.22 32.53
N PRO A 704 -5.00 -16.89 32.42
CA PRO A 704 -3.83 -16.20 31.89
C PRO A 704 -2.58 -16.44 32.73
N ASP A 705 -1.44 -16.54 32.06
CA ASP A 705 -0.13 -16.86 32.68
C ASP A 705 0.32 -15.76 33.65
N LEU A 706 -0.01 -14.49 33.38
CA LEU A 706 0.43 -13.31 34.14
C LEU A 706 -0.64 -12.21 34.05
N PHE A 707 -1.04 -11.64 35.19
CA PHE A 707 -2.09 -10.63 35.28
C PHE A 707 -1.91 -9.75 36.53
N LEU A 708 -2.44 -8.53 36.49
CA LEU A 708 -2.69 -7.66 37.63
C LEU A 708 -4.00 -8.11 38.31
N GLY A 709 -4.04 -8.04 39.64
CA GLY A 709 -5.24 -8.39 40.39
C GLY A 709 -5.72 -9.85 40.24
N LEU A 710 -6.92 -10.06 39.69
CA LEU A 710 -7.61 -11.36 39.58
C LEU A 710 -8.14 -11.70 38.19
N LEU A 711 -8.46 -10.70 37.39
CA LEU A 711 -9.08 -10.86 36.08
C LEU A 711 -8.17 -10.18 35.05
N VAL A 712 -8.31 -10.60 33.80
CA VAL A 712 -7.78 -9.88 32.63
C VAL A 712 -8.67 -10.24 31.47
N ASP A 713 -8.86 -9.33 30.54
CA ASP A 713 -9.46 -9.68 29.28
C ASP A 713 -8.71 -9.15 28.05
N THR A 714 -9.39 -9.10 26.92
CA THR A 714 -8.75 -8.87 25.63
C THR A 714 -9.67 -8.05 24.75
N ASP A 715 -9.07 -7.06 24.10
CA ASP A 715 -9.73 -6.12 23.25
C ASP A 715 -9.06 -5.99 21.88
N ILE A 716 -9.91 -5.63 20.91
CA ILE A 716 -9.46 -5.34 19.55
C ILE A 716 -8.69 -4.01 19.51
N ASP A 717 -9.05 -3.06 20.36
CA ASP A 717 -8.49 -1.70 20.43
C ASP A 717 -8.75 -1.13 21.83
N GLY A 718 -8.02 -0.09 22.23
CA GLY A 718 -8.19 0.57 23.53
C GLY A 718 -9.59 1.17 23.71
N GLN A 719 -10.03 1.25 24.98
CA GLN A 719 -11.40 1.59 25.34
C GLN A 719 -11.53 2.90 26.12
N PRO A 720 -11.00 4.03 25.63
CA PRO A 720 -10.86 5.23 26.44
C PRO A 720 -12.18 5.81 26.97
N THR A 721 -12.21 6.15 28.27
CA THR A 721 -13.26 7.00 28.85
C THR A 721 -12.67 8.18 29.60
N SER A 722 -13.50 9.16 29.96
CA SER A 722 -13.06 10.31 30.76
C SER A 722 -12.67 9.96 32.19
N MET A 723 -12.88 8.71 32.62
CA MET A 723 -12.57 8.25 33.97
C MET A 723 -11.58 7.08 34.00
N ALA A 724 -11.11 6.59 32.84
CA ALA A 724 -10.41 5.31 32.72
C ALA A 724 -11.23 4.20 33.40
N ASP A 725 -12.44 3.99 32.86
CA ASP A 725 -13.37 2.94 33.27
C ASP A 725 -14.08 2.28 32.06
N GLY A 726 -13.46 2.25 30.90
CA GLY A 726 -14.11 1.90 29.63
C GLY A 726 -14.24 0.41 29.34
N ASP A 727 -13.14 -0.32 29.45
CA ASP A 727 -13.10 -1.79 29.42
C ASP A 727 -14.01 -2.38 30.50
N ASN A 728 -13.97 -1.86 31.74
CA ASN A 728 -14.92 -2.13 32.81
C ASN A 728 -16.41 -2.16 32.40
N LEU A 729 -16.79 -1.34 31.41
CA LEU A 729 -18.15 -1.20 30.93
C LEU A 729 -18.49 -2.11 29.74
N ILE A 730 -17.49 -2.73 29.10
CA ILE A 730 -17.65 -3.50 27.86
C ILE A 730 -17.30 -4.98 27.98
N ASN A 731 -16.71 -5.50 29.04
CA ASN A 731 -16.32 -6.92 29.07
C ASN A 731 -16.21 -7.40 30.54
N LEU A 732 -15.09 -7.97 30.97
CA LEU A 732 -14.83 -8.33 32.37
C LEU A 732 -14.09 -7.18 33.03
N ALA A 733 -14.69 -6.55 34.05
CA ALA A 733 -13.99 -5.55 34.87
C ALA A 733 -12.72 -6.13 35.52
N ASP A 734 -11.55 -5.70 35.06
CA ASP A 734 -10.23 -6.21 35.41
C ASP A 734 -9.28 -5.17 36.01
N GLU A 735 -9.71 -3.92 36.23
CA GLU A 735 -9.02 -2.85 36.98
C GLU A 735 -9.07 -3.13 38.49
N ASP A 736 -8.57 -4.30 38.88
CA ASP A 736 -8.59 -4.83 40.24
C ASP A 736 -7.18 -5.11 40.78
N GLY A 737 -6.15 -4.80 40.00
CA GLY A 737 -4.75 -4.88 40.35
C GLY A 737 -4.24 -3.78 41.26
N VAL A 738 -4.73 -2.54 41.16
CA VAL A 738 -4.24 -1.40 41.94
C VAL A 738 -5.31 -0.87 42.89
N THR A 739 -4.96 -0.77 44.18
CA THR A 739 -5.82 -0.18 45.20
C THR A 739 -5.13 0.97 45.91
N ALA A 740 -5.87 2.06 46.05
CA ALA A 740 -5.32 3.35 46.34
C ALA A 740 -6.05 3.93 47.58
N ASN A 741 -5.35 4.11 48.72
CA ASN A 741 -6.00 4.46 50.00
C ASN A 741 -6.16 5.99 50.17
N GLY A 742 -7.31 6.56 49.78
CA GLY A 742 -7.63 8.01 49.90
C GLY A 742 -7.28 8.82 48.64
N THR A 743 -7.29 10.15 48.67
CA THR A 743 -6.92 11.01 47.52
C THR A 743 -5.43 11.37 47.53
N TYR A 744 -4.86 11.77 46.38
CA TYR A 744 -3.50 12.31 46.33
C TYR A 744 -3.49 13.75 46.86
N VAL A 745 -2.59 14.03 47.78
CA VAL A 745 -2.43 15.37 48.36
C VAL A 745 -1.02 15.88 48.04
N LEU A 746 -0.90 17.12 47.57
CA LEU A 746 0.41 17.73 47.25
C LEU A 746 1.41 17.55 48.39
N ASN A 747 2.65 17.17 48.03
CA ASN A 747 3.78 16.96 48.96
C ASN A 747 3.56 15.93 50.08
N ARG A 748 2.50 15.11 50.01
CA ARG A 748 2.17 14.14 51.06
C ARG A 748 2.29 12.70 50.57
N PRO A 749 3.04 11.83 51.28
CA PRO A 749 3.13 10.44 50.90
C PRO A 749 1.77 9.72 51.03
N ARG A 750 1.49 8.86 50.05
CA ARG A 750 0.32 7.98 49.97
C ARG A 750 0.79 6.57 49.58
N ASP A 751 0.26 5.57 50.27
CA ASP A 751 0.52 4.17 49.94
C ASP A 751 -0.50 3.68 48.89
N ILE A 752 0.00 3.02 47.85
CA ILE A 752 -0.78 2.23 46.88
C ILE A 752 -0.40 0.76 47.00
N ASP A 753 -1.38 -0.12 46.88
CA ASP A 753 -1.21 -1.57 46.92
C ASP A 753 -1.44 -2.13 45.51
N ILE A 754 -0.43 -2.81 44.95
CA ILE A 754 -0.50 -3.42 43.61
C ILE A 754 -0.43 -4.95 43.77
N THR A 755 -1.47 -5.65 43.32
CA THR A 755 -1.60 -7.10 43.39
C THR A 755 -1.20 -7.72 42.07
N ILE A 756 -0.30 -8.70 42.13
CA ILE A 756 0.17 -9.41 40.93
C ILE A 756 -0.20 -10.88 41.05
N GLY A 757 -0.88 -11.39 40.03
CA GLY A 757 -1.26 -12.78 39.85
C GLY A 757 -0.41 -13.51 38.81
N LYS A 758 -0.48 -14.84 38.85
CA LYS A 758 0.05 -15.71 37.79
C LYS A 758 -0.68 -17.03 37.79
N ASP A 759 -0.68 -17.70 36.64
CA ASP A 759 -1.07 -19.10 36.56
C ASP A 759 -0.15 -19.98 37.45
N PRO A 760 -0.68 -20.92 38.26
CA PRO A 760 0.12 -21.84 39.05
C PRO A 760 1.18 -22.65 38.27
N ASP A 761 0.86 -23.06 37.04
CA ASP A 761 1.66 -23.85 36.10
C ASP A 761 2.61 -22.97 35.25
N PHE A 762 2.44 -21.64 35.25
CA PHE A 762 3.44 -20.72 34.67
C PHE A 762 4.77 -20.76 35.44
N ALA A 763 5.83 -21.20 34.78
CA ALA A 763 7.12 -21.51 35.42
C ALA A 763 7.94 -20.29 35.83
N THR A 764 7.66 -19.11 35.26
CA THR A 764 8.37 -17.86 35.56
C THR A 764 8.06 -17.40 37.00
N SER A 765 9.06 -16.84 37.66
CA SER A 765 8.96 -16.46 39.08
C SER A 765 9.47 -15.06 39.40
N SER A 766 9.77 -14.25 38.38
CA SER A 766 10.24 -12.88 38.49
C SER A 766 9.60 -12.09 37.34
N PHE A 767 8.94 -10.99 37.66
CA PHE A 767 8.20 -10.16 36.72
C PHE A 767 8.65 -8.70 36.83
N HIS A 768 8.22 -7.86 35.91
CA HIS A 768 8.54 -6.44 35.89
C HIS A 768 7.25 -5.65 36.00
N LEU A 769 7.25 -4.62 36.85
CA LEU A 769 6.11 -3.74 37.07
C LEU A 769 6.55 -2.30 36.90
N TYR A 770 5.83 -1.57 36.07
CA TYR A 770 6.04 -0.15 35.84
C TYR A 770 4.73 0.59 36.01
N GLY A 771 4.79 1.81 36.53
CA GLY A 771 3.61 2.62 36.79
C GLY A 771 3.91 4.10 36.63
N TRP A 772 2.99 4.83 36.02
CA TRP A 772 3.07 6.26 35.75
C TRP A 772 1.86 7.00 36.30
N ILE A 773 2.04 8.26 36.69
CA ILE A 773 0.97 9.21 37.04
C ILE A 773 1.30 10.54 36.37
N ASP A 774 0.38 11.06 35.56
CA ASP A 774 0.52 12.36 34.87
C ASP A 774 0.33 13.51 35.86
N TRP A 775 1.41 13.99 36.47
CA TRP A 775 1.31 15.00 37.51
C TRP A 775 0.94 16.37 36.95
N ASN A 776 1.25 16.65 35.69
CA ASN A 776 1.13 17.97 35.09
C ASN A 776 -0.16 18.14 34.24
N GLN A 777 -0.90 17.05 34.02
CA GLN A 777 -2.13 16.94 33.22
C GLN A 777 -1.95 17.35 31.75
N ASP A 778 -0.77 17.14 31.18
CA ASP A 778 -0.49 17.48 29.78
C ASP A 778 -0.90 16.40 28.76
N GLY A 779 -1.34 15.24 29.26
CA GLY A 779 -1.84 14.14 28.44
C GLY A 779 -0.80 13.12 28.03
N ASP A 780 0.42 13.19 28.56
CA ASP A 780 1.39 12.11 28.40
C ASP A 780 1.98 11.66 29.75
N PHE A 781 2.95 10.75 29.69
CA PHE A 781 3.63 10.17 30.85
C PHE A 781 5.15 10.27 30.69
N ASP A 782 5.62 11.20 29.84
CA ASP A 782 7.02 11.29 29.41
C ASP A 782 7.90 12.07 30.39
N ASP A 783 7.32 12.73 31.39
CA ASP A 783 8.10 13.51 32.35
C ASP A 783 8.84 12.63 33.38
N ALA A 784 10.03 13.10 33.75
CA ALA A 784 10.95 12.34 34.59
C ALA A 784 10.43 12.04 36.02
N ASN A 785 9.42 12.76 36.50
CA ASN A 785 8.77 12.58 37.80
C ASN A 785 7.49 11.75 37.74
N GLU A 786 7.03 11.34 36.56
CA GLU A 786 5.76 10.65 36.39
C GLU A 786 5.87 9.15 36.52
N GLN A 787 7.03 8.56 36.20
CA GLN A 787 7.28 7.15 36.49
C GLN A 787 7.44 6.92 38.00
N VAL A 788 6.33 6.54 38.65
CA VAL A 788 6.24 6.34 40.11
C VAL A 788 6.60 4.92 40.56
N VAL A 789 6.47 3.93 39.68
CA VAL A 789 6.89 2.54 39.93
C VAL A 789 7.84 2.08 38.82
N SER A 790 8.98 1.51 39.20
CA SER A 790 9.98 1.00 38.26
C SER A 790 10.71 -0.22 38.83
N GLU A 791 10.01 -1.34 38.86
CA GLU A 791 10.48 -2.59 39.45
C GLU A 791 10.91 -3.59 38.38
N ASN A 792 12.20 -3.90 38.33
CA ASN A 792 12.73 -4.90 37.41
C ASN A 792 12.63 -6.35 37.95
N SER A 793 12.02 -6.52 39.12
CA SER A 793 11.84 -7.83 39.78
C SER A 793 10.81 -7.71 40.90
N VAL A 794 9.54 -7.88 40.57
CA VAL A 794 8.43 -7.88 41.52
C VAL A 794 7.97 -9.30 41.86
N ALA A 795 7.48 -9.50 43.09
CA ALA A 795 6.98 -10.78 43.58
C ALA A 795 5.45 -10.89 43.43
N ILE A 796 4.95 -12.12 43.22
CA ILE A 796 3.52 -12.45 43.24
C ILE A 796 2.89 -12.07 44.59
N GLY A 797 1.65 -11.59 44.53
CA GLY A 797 0.87 -11.08 45.66
C GLY A 797 0.86 -9.56 45.70
N THR A 798 0.34 -9.00 46.80
CA THR A 798 0.20 -7.55 46.99
C THR A 798 1.52 -6.93 47.44
N ASN A 799 1.96 -5.89 46.72
CA ASN A 799 3.14 -5.08 46.97
C ASN A 799 2.72 -3.63 47.24
N THR A 800 3.22 -3.02 48.32
CA THR A 800 2.87 -1.64 48.71
C THR A 800 3.96 -0.66 48.27
N TYR A 801 3.57 0.42 47.60
CA TYR A 801 4.46 1.51 47.17
C TYR A 801 4.01 2.84 47.79
N THR A 802 4.95 3.61 48.34
CA THR A 802 4.66 4.95 48.89
C THR A 802 5.01 6.01 47.84
N ILE A 803 3.99 6.67 47.30
CA ILE A 803 4.10 7.72 46.28
C ILE A 803 3.87 9.09 46.93
N THR A 804 4.71 10.07 46.61
CA THR A 804 4.55 11.45 47.10
C THR A 804 4.27 12.36 45.90
N PRO A 805 3.06 12.93 45.76
CA PRO A 805 2.76 13.90 44.71
C PRO A 805 3.73 15.08 44.77
N PRO A 806 4.32 15.48 43.64
CA PRO A 806 5.27 16.59 43.61
C PRO A 806 4.54 17.92 43.85
N SER A 807 5.28 18.93 44.34
CA SER A 807 4.72 20.24 44.71
C SER A 807 4.11 21.03 43.55
N ASP A 808 4.52 20.72 42.33
CA ASP A 808 4.10 21.34 41.09
C ASP A 808 3.05 20.51 40.32
N ALA A 809 2.52 19.44 40.93
CA ALA A 809 1.42 18.72 40.33
C ALA A 809 0.17 19.60 40.19
N VAL A 810 -0.54 19.45 39.08
CA VAL A 810 -1.75 20.21 38.78
C VAL A 810 -2.93 19.59 39.54
N LEU A 811 -3.70 20.43 40.23
CA LEU A 811 -4.88 20.01 40.98
C LEU A 811 -6.00 19.51 40.06
N GLY A 812 -6.81 18.58 40.54
CA GLY A 812 -7.91 17.98 39.79
C GLY A 812 -7.65 16.54 39.38
N THR A 813 -8.42 16.07 38.40
CA THR A 813 -8.34 14.68 37.91
C THR A 813 -7.06 14.48 37.09
N THR A 814 -6.32 13.44 37.40
CA THR A 814 -5.16 12.93 36.67
C THR A 814 -5.41 11.44 36.33
N PHE A 815 -4.53 10.85 35.53
CA PHE A 815 -4.58 9.45 35.15
C PHE A 815 -3.29 8.74 35.54
N ALA A 816 -3.42 7.47 35.86
CA ALA A 816 -2.31 6.57 36.13
C ALA A 816 -2.38 5.36 35.19
N ARG A 817 -1.22 4.85 34.80
CA ARG A 817 -1.09 3.64 33.97
C ARG A 817 -0.15 2.67 34.65
N PHE A 818 -0.57 1.41 34.80
CA PHE A 818 0.26 0.34 35.37
C PHE A 818 0.43 -0.77 34.36
N ARG A 819 1.66 -1.26 34.22
CA ARG A 819 2.01 -2.28 33.23
C ARG A 819 2.83 -3.39 33.88
N LEU A 820 2.40 -4.62 33.67
CA LEU A 820 3.04 -5.83 34.15
C LEU A 820 3.52 -6.68 32.97
N CYS A 821 4.77 -7.14 32.99
CA CYS A 821 5.30 -8.04 31.95
C CYS A 821 6.38 -8.98 32.49
N SER A 822 6.65 -10.08 31.78
CA SER A 822 7.65 -11.04 32.21
C SER A 822 9.09 -10.64 31.85
N THR A 823 9.30 -9.86 30.78
CA THR A 823 10.66 -9.57 30.27
C THR A 823 11.16 -8.14 30.47
N GLY A 824 10.31 -7.22 30.91
CA GLY A 824 10.65 -5.82 31.14
C GLY A 824 10.52 -4.93 29.89
N ASP A 825 9.96 -5.46 28.81
CA ASP A 825 9.64 -4.78 27.56
C ASP A 825 8.49 -3.76 27.68
N CYS A 826 7.71 -3.84 28.77
CA CYS A 826 6.66 -2.89 29.12
C CYS A 826 7.14 -1.65 29.90
N ASN A 827 8.44 -1.35 29.95
CA ASN A 827 8.99 -0.14 30.61
C ASN A 827 8.84 1.14 29.78
N THR A 828 7.67 1.33 29.20
CA THR A 828 7.24 2.54 28.49
C THR A 828 5.75 2.72 28.73
N PRO A 829 5.23 3.96 28.77
CA PRO A 829 3.81 4.19 28.99
C PRO A 829 2.94 3.81 27.78
N ASN A 830 3.53 3.57 26.61
CA ASN A 830 2.84 3.18 25.37
C ASN A 830 3.52 1.96 24.72
N GLY A 831 2.93 1.45 23.64
CA GLY A 831 3.46 0.36 22.83
C GLY A 831 3.15 -1.04 23.38
N ALA A 832 3.44 -2.05 22.56
CA ALA A 832 3.11 -3.45 22.85
C ALA A 832 4.13 -4.13 23.79
N SER A 833 3.63 -5.01 24.65
CA SER A 833 4.39 -5.97 25.46
C SER A 833 4.06 -7.40 25.02
N ILE A 834 5.05 -8.31 25.06
CA ILE A 834 4.88 -9.69 24.61
C ILE A 834 4.00 -10.54 25.53
N ASP A 835 3.80 -10.11 26.77
CA ASP A 835 2.89 -10.72 27.74
C ASP A 835 2.49 -9.75 28.87
N GLY A 836 1.56 -10.20 29.71
CA GLY A 836 1.11 -9.53 30.92
C GLY A 836 -0.13 -8.68 30.70
N GLU A 837 -0.19 -7.51 31.34
CA GLU A 837 -1.40 -6.69 31.43
C GLU A 837 -1.08 -5.20 31.58
N VAL A 838 -1.99 -4.34 31.13
CA VAL A 838 -2.06 -2.91 31.33
C VAL A 838 -3.38 -2.54 31.99
N GLU A 839 -3.34 -1.76 33.08
CA GLU A 839 -4.52 -1.19 33.72
C GLU A 839 -4.34 0.33 33.82
N ASP A 840 -5.37 1.12 33.49
CA ASP A 840 -5.38 2.57 33.71
C ASP A 840 -6.38 2.97 34.81
N TYR A 841 -6.14 4.12 35.45
CA TYR A 841 -6.94 4.59 36.58
C TYR A 841 -7.11 6.11 36.59
N GLY A 842 -8.35 6.59 36.78
CA GLY A 842 -8.64 8.00 37.07
C GLY A 842 -8.44 8.33 38.56
N GLU A 843 -7.59 9.32 38.86
CA GLU A 843 -7.18 9.69 40.21
C GLU A 843 -7.38 11.19 40.48
N LEU A 844 -7.48 11.61 41.75
CA LEU A 844 -7.72 13.01 42.14
C LEU A 844 -6.57 13.58 42.98
N ILE A 845 -6.02 14.72 42.54
CA ILE A 845 -5.00 15.50 43.24
C ILE A 845 -5.64 16.73 43.89
N VAL A 846 -5.41 16.90 45.19
CA VAL A 846 -5.85 18.08 45.96
C VAL A 846 -4.68 18.72 46.71
N SER A 847 -4.82 20.00 47.05
CA SER A 847 -4.01 20.72 48.05
C SER A 847 -4.82 20.87 49.33
N ILE A 848 -4.16 21.19 50.45
CA ILE A 848 -4.80 21.39 51.76
C ILE A 848 -4.25 22.68 52.39
N ASP A 849 -5.15 23.47 52.96
CA ASP A 849 -4.93 24.64 53.83
C ASP A 849 -5.36 24.32 55.27
N PHE A 850 -4.66 24.87 56.26
CA PHE A 850 -4.77 24.69 57.70
C PHE A 850 -4.75 26.05 58.40
N GLY A 851 -5.46 26.17 59.52
CA GLY A 851 -5.24 27.31 60.41
C GLY A 851 -3.86 27.29 61.07
N ASP A 852 -3.51 28.37 61.78
CA ASP A 852 -2.21 28.54 62.42
C ASP A 852 -2.26 29.07 63.87
N ALA A 853 -3.43 28.99 64.53
CA ALA A 853 -3.53 29.27 65.95
C ALA A 853 -2.57 28.38 66.77
N PRO A 854 -2.05 28.84 67.91
CA PRO A 854 -0.98 28.13 68.61
C PRO A 854 -1.35 26.72 69.04
N ASP A 855 -0.48 25.76 68.76
CA ASP A 855 -0.65 24.36 69.12
C ASP A 855 0.69 23.77 69.63
N THR A 856 0.73 23.46 70.92
CA THR A 856 1.90 22.90 71.61
C THR A 856 1.92 21.37 71.60
N GLY A 857 0.89 20.71 71.07
CA GLY A 857 0.77 19.27 70.86
C GLY A 857 -0.63 18.72 71.17
N VAL A 858 -0.87 17.44 70.84
CA VAL A 858 -2.19 16.77 70.92
C VAL A 858 -2.96 17.06 72.22
N GLY A 859 -4.12 17.71 72.11
CA GLY A 859 -5.06 18.03 73.17
C GLY A 859 -5.58 19.46 73.12
N ILE A 860 -6.19 19.91 74.22
CA ILE A 860 -6.71 21.28 74.37
C ILE A 860 -6.24 21.87 75.70
N GLY A 861 -6.14 23.18 75.75
CA GLY A 861 -5.71 23.93 76.93
C GLY A 861 -5.15 25.30 76.56
N THR A 862 -4.96 26.18 77.54
CA THR A 862 -4.49 27.56 77.29
C THR A 862 -3.27 27.60 76.36
N GLY A 863 -3.44 28.17 75.16
CA GLY A 863 -2.42 28.26 74.12
C GLY A 863 -2.24 26.99 73.28
N ASN A 864 -3.27 26.16 73.16
CA ASN A 864 -3.28 24.87 72.46
C ASN A 864 -4.62 24.64 71.74
N TYR A 865 -4.73 25.07 70.47
CA TYR A 865 -5.98 25.24 69.71
C TYR A 865 -6.28 24.15 68.66
N ARG A 866 -5.66 22.97 68.79
CA ARG A 866 -5.75 21.85 67.83
C ARG A 866 -5.56 22.33 66.39
N THR A 867 -4.34 22.68 66.05
CA THR A 867 -4.06 23.30 64.75
C THR A 867 -3.27 22.36 63.87
N THR A 868 -2.43 21.54 64.47
CA THR A 868 -1.67 20.52 63.75
C THR A 868 -2.54 19.34 63.32
N LEU A 869 -2.19 18.71 62.20
CA LEU A 869 -2.77 17.49 61.67
C LEU A 869 -2.74 16.34 62.70
N ALA A 870 -1.68 16.28 63.50
CA ALA A 870 -1.54 15.28 64.56
C ALA A 870 -2.63 15.39 65.65
N ASP A 871 -3.26 16.55 65.78
CA ASP A 871 -4.38 16.83 66.68
C ASP A 871 -5.72 17.02 65.95
N ASP A 872 -5.79 16.56 64.69
CA ASP A 872 -6.92 16.72 63.79
C ASP A 872 -7.36 18.18 63.61
N GLY A 873 -6.38 19.08 63.46
CA GLY A 873 -6.66 20.50 63.29
C GLY A 873 -7.53 20.84 62.07
N PRO A 874 -8.18 22.01 62.10
CA PRO A 874 -9.04 22.46 61.01
C PRO A 874 -8.21 22.61 59.75
N ARG A 875 -8.74 22.06 58.67
CA ARG A 875 -8.10 22.10 57.37
C ARG A 875 -9.12 21.92 56.27
N HIS A 876 -8.88 22.56 55.13
CA HIS A 876 -9.72 22.52 53.96
C HIS A 876 -8.90 22.10 52.74
N SER A 877 -9.47 21.40 51.76
CA SER A 877 -8.84 21.41 50.45
C SER A 877 -9.07 22.77 49.80
N THR A 878 -8.03 23.36 49.24
CA THR A 878 -8.10 24.72 48.69
C THR A 878 -9.03 24.77 47.48
N ASP A 879 -9.81 25.84 47.32
CA ASP A 879 -10.71 26.01 46.19
C ASP A 879 -10.58 27.42 45.59
N SER A 880 -10.19 27.53 44.32
CA SER A 880 -10.03 28.82 43.64
C SER A 880 -11.32 29.61 43.48
N ASP A 881 -12.47 28.96 43.60
CA ASP A 881 -13.80 29.56 43.54
C ASP A 881 -14.43 29.77 44.92
N LEU A 882 -13.81 29.32 46.01
CA LEU A 882 -14.32 29.46 47.38
C LEU A 882 -13.20 29.73 48.39
N PHE A 883 -12.99 31.01 48.74
CA PHE A 883 -11.94 31.45 49.65
C PHE A 883 -12.32 32.77 50.39
N LEU A 884 -11.62 33.06 51.47
CA LEU A 884 -11.61 34.28 52.26
C LEU A 884 -10.62 35.27 51.65
N GLY A 885 -10.95 36.55 51.70
CA GLY A 885 -10.01 37.59 51.27
C GLY A 885 -9.97 37.82 49.75
N ILE A 886 -8.79 38.17 49.24
CA ILE A 886 -8.54 38.59 47.85
C ILE A 886 -7.43 37.77 47.20
N ASN A 887 -6.42 37.37 47.97
CA ASN A 887 -5.39 36.45 47.49
C ASN A 887 -5.96 35.03 47.42
N ALA A 888 -5.33 34.17 46.61
CA ALA A 888 -5.70 32.76 46.56
C ALA A 888 -5.07 32.04 47.76
N THR A 889 -5.83 31.11 48.34
CA THR A 889 -5.40 30.21 49.40
C THR A 889 -4.11 29.48 49.02
N ASP A 890 -3.15 29.39 49.94
CA ASP A 890 -1.93 28.64 49.72
C ASP A 890 -2.02 27.20 50.22
N THR A 891 -0.91 26.49 50.46
CA THR A 891 -0.96 25.04 50.70
C THR A 891 0.08 24.64 51.70
N GLU A 892 -0.36 24.01 52.79
CA GLU A 892 0.52 23.51 53.82
C GLU A 892 0.45 21.99 53.99
N VAL A 893 1.58 21.46 54.44
CA VAL A 893 1.73 20.04 54.77
C VAL A 893 1.15 19.73 56.15
N ASP A 894 1.11 20.73 57.04
CA ASP A 894 0.63 20.69 58.42
C ASP A 894 0.40 22.14 58.91
N GLY A 895 -0.41 22.33 59.96
CA GLY A 895 -0.70 23.66 60.49
C GLY A 895 0.55 24.39 60.99
N LEU A 896 0.85 25.55 60.39
CA LEU A 896 2.06 26.34 60.63
C LEU A 896 1.97 27.21 61.88
N GLN A 897 1.54 26.63 63.00
CA GLN A 897 1.15 27.37 64.19
C GLN A 897 2.23 28.29 64.80
N ASN A 898 1.79 29.44 65.34
CA ASN A 898 2.63 30.23 66.24
C ASN A 898 1.80 31.04 67.27
N ILE A 899 2.48 31.76 68.18
CA ILE A 899 1.81 32.56 69.22
C ILE A 899 1.11 33.84 68.73
N THR A 900 1.31 34.19 67.46
CA THR A 900 0.76 35.39 66.83
C THR A 900 -0.30 35.06 65.79
N ALA A 901 -0.58 33.79 65.49
CA ALA A 901 -1.38 33.34 64.34
C ALA A 901 -0.92 34.11 63.09
N SER A 902 0.33 33.82 62.70
CA SER A 902 1.02 34.51 61.61
C SER A 902 2.06 33.62 60.92
N GLY A 903 1.94 32.30 61.04
CA GLY A 903 3.01 31.34 60.78
C GLY A 903 3.05 30.82 59.35
N ASP A 904 1.88 30.73 58.73
CA ASP A 904 1.59 30.59 57.30
C ASP A 904 1.89 31.86 56.49
N ASN A 905 1.75 33.07 57.07
CA ASN A 905 2.06 34.35 56.41
C ASN A 905 3.44 34.43 55.68
N VAL A 906 4.39 33.55 56.04
CA VAL A 906 5.77 33.52 55.52
C VAL A 906 6.09 32.28 54.69
N ASP A 907 5.15 31.37 54.48
CA ASP A 907 5.32 30.09 53.76
C ASP A 907 4.54 29.99 52.44
N GLY A 908 4.51 31.08 51.66
CA GLY A 908 3.86 31.05 50.36
C GLY A 908 3.22 32.38 50.02
N VAL A 909 1.95 32.33 49.65
CA VAL A 909 1.13 33.52 49.39
C VAL A 909 0.48 33.88 50.71
N ASN A 910 0.73 35.10 51.20
CA ASN A 910 0.00 35.58 52.38
C ASN A 910 -1.49 35.75 52.03
N ASP A 911 -2.27 34.78 52.46
CA ASP A 911 -3.71 34.63 52.30
C ASP A 911 -4.49 35.03 53.57
N GLU A 912 -3.82 35.41 54.67
CA GLU A 912 -4.44 36.13 55.82
C GLU A 912 -4.88 37.58 55.48
N ASP A 913 -5.59 37.75 54.37
CA ASP A 913 -6.24 38.99 53.95
C ASP A 913 -7.76 38.93 54.04
N GLY A 914 -8.29 37.85 54.61
CA GLY A 914 -9.70 37.61 54.83
C GLY A 914 -10.37 38.61 55.78
N LEU A 915 -9.73 39.02 56.87
CA LEU A 915 -10.41 39.75 57.95
C LEU A 915 -9.95 41.21 58.16
N LEU A 916 -10.93 42.10 58.38
CA LEU A 916 -10.71 43.44 58.94
C LEU A 916 -10.83 43.42 60.47
N ILE A 917 -9.73 43.11 61.15
CA ILE A 917 -9.70 43.00 62.62
C ILE A 917 -9.91 44.37 63.28
N LEU A 918 -10.91 44.48 64.14
CA LEU A 918 -11.18 45.67 64.95
C LEU A 918 -10.58 45.51 66.36
N PRO A 919 -10.25 46.61 67.06
CA PRO A 919 -9.80 46.50 68.43
C PRO A 919 -10.84 45.86 69.36
N LEU A 920 -10.39 45.00 70.26
CA LEU A 920 -11.20 44.44 71.33
C LEU A 920 -10.85 45.12 72.67
N THR A 921 -11.72 46.00 73.14
CA THR A 921 -11.54 46.74 74.41
C THR A 921 -11.83 45.85 75.62
N SER A 922 -11.14 46.09 76.73
CA SER A 922 -11.40 45.32 77.95
C SER A 922 -12.79 45.60 78.52
N GLY A 923 -13.45 44.58 79.07
CA GLY A 923 -14.81 44.75 79.57
C GLY A 923 -15.91 44.73 78.51
N ALA A 924 -15.56 44.65 77.21
CA ALA A 924 -16.54 44.57 76.11
C ALA A 924 -17.50 43.38 76.31
N THR A 925 -18.80 43.63 76.08
CA THR A 925 -19.84 42.60 76.19
C THR A 925 -20.33 42.11 74.83
N SER A 926 -19.82 42.68 73.74
CA SER A 926 -20.04 42.26 72.35
C SER A 926 -18.83 42.66 71.51
N TYR A 927 -18.61 41.97 70.39
CA TYR A 927 -17.56 42.29 69.43
C TYR A 927 -18.07 42.12 68.01
N THR A 928 -17.56 42.95 67.09
CA THR A 928 -17.89 42.90 65.66
C THR A 928 -16.61 43.08 64.86
N THR A 929 -16.45 42.29 63.81
CA THR A 929 -15.43 42.47 62.75
C THR A 929 -16.06 42.12 61.40
N GLN A 930 -15.29 42.08 60.32
CA GLN A 930 -15.76 41.79 58.97
C GLN A 930 -14.78 40.82 58.29
N ALA A 931 -15.32 39.86 57.56
CA ALA A 931 -14.58 38.99 56.65
C ALA A 931 -14.95 39.31 55.21
N THR A 932 -13.95 39.38 54.34
CA THR A 932 -14.11 39.41 52.89
C THR A 932 -14.20 37.96 52.41
N VAL A 933 -15.16 37.63 51.57
CA VAL A 933 -15.37 36.25 51.10
C VAL A 933 -15.72 36.21 49.63
N THR A 934 -15.24 35.16 48.94
CA THR A 934 -15.58 34.83 47.55
C THR A 934 -16.23 33.44 47.50
N ASN A 935 -17.33 33.33 46.76
CA ASN A 935 -18.01 32.07 46.45
C ASN A 935 -18.57 32.14 45.02
N ASN A 936 -17.89 31.44 44.11
CA ASN A 936 -18.31 31.20 42.73
C ASN A 936 -18.44 29.68 42.43
N SER A 937 -18.56 28.86 43.48
CA SER A 937 -18.57 27.38 43.40
C SER A 937 -19.81 26.78 42.71
N GLY A 938 -20.82 27.60 42.39
CA GLY A 938 -22.11 27.15 41.82
C GLY A 938 -23.17 26.77 42.86
N ALA A 939 -22.88 26.89 44.16
CA ALA A 939 -23.82 26.66 45.26
C ALA A 939 -23.57 27.62 46.46
N ASP A 940 -24.55 27.78 47.35
CA ASP A 940 -24.36 28.56 48.58
C ASP A 940 -23.35 27.89 49.52
N ALA A 941 -22.42 28.68 50.08
CA ALA A 941 -21.40 28.26 51.04
C ALA A 941 -21.67 28.79 52.46
N TYR A 942 -20.88 28.35 53.43
CA TYR A 942 -21.15 28.53 54.86
C TYR A 942 -19.91 29.05 55.59
N LEU A 943 -20.02 30.27 56.14
CA LEU A 943 -18.96 30.92 56.91
C LEU A 943 -19.18 30.75 58.42
N TYR A 944 -18.17 30.21 59.08
CA TYR A 944 -18.10 29.95 60.52
C TYR A 944 -17.03 30.82 61.16
N ALA A 945 -17.27 31.31 62.38
CA ALA A 945 -16.30 32.10 63.12
C ALA A 945 -16.45 31.94 64.64
N TRP A 946 -15.34 31.79 65.36
CA TRP A 946 -15.27 31.68 66.83
C TRP A 946 -14.28 32.70 67.40
N LEU A 947 -14.51 33.13 68.63
CA LEU A 947 -13.62 34.05 69.36
C LEU A 947 -13.43 33.56 70.81
N ASP A 948 -12.25 32.98 71.10
CA ASP A 948 -11.91 32.44 72.42
C ASP A 948 -11.60 33.56 73.43
N VAL A 949 -12.66 34.18 73.95
CA VAL A 949 -12.56 35.26 74.95
C VAL A 949 -12.21 34.74 76.34
N ASN A 950 -12.41 33.44 76.59
CA ASN A 950 -12.25 32.83 77.88
C ASN A 950 -10.80 32.31 78.11
N ARG A 951 -10.08 32.03 77.02
CA ARG A 951 -8.67 31.63 76.89
C ARG A 951 -8.36 30.25 77.45
N ASP A 952 -9.31 29.33 77.37
CA ASP A 952 -9.11 27.95 77.76
C ASP A 952 -8.46 27.10 76.65
N GLY A 953 -8.32 27.64 75.43
CA GLY A 953 -7.72 26.94 74.30
C GLY A 953 -8.70 26.11 73.49
N GLU A 954 -10.00 26.26 73.75
CA GLU A 954 -11.08 25.62 73.00
C GLU A 954 -11.86 26.70 72.25
N PHE A 955 -12.34 26.40 71.04
CA PHE A 955 -13.32 27.25 70.36
C PHE A 955 -14.72 26.75 70.71
N ASP A 956 -15.26 27.26 71.81
CA ASP A 956 -16.51 26.78 72.38
C ASP A 956 -17.73 27.18 71.56
N ARG A 957 -18.81 26.40 71.67
CA ARG A 957 -20.06 26.71 70.97
C ARG A 957 -20.69 28.04 71.39
N ASP A 958 -20.49 28.50 72.63
CA ASP A 958 -20.93 29.82 73.07
C ASP A 958 -19.97 30.98 72.71
N GLU A 959 -18.87 30.68 72.02
CA GLU A 959 -17.92 31.63 71.43
C GLU A 959 -18.13 31.81 69.92
N PHE A 960 -19.10 31.11 69.35
CA PHE A 960 -19.48 31.23 67.95
C PHE A 960 -20.26 32.51 67.66
N ILE A 961 -20.15 33.03 66.43
CA ILE A 961 -20.93 34.18 65.96
C ILE A 961 -22.44 34.03 66.16
N SER A 962 -23.12 35.16 66.30
CA SER A 962 -24.55 35.24 66.66
C SER A 962 -25.47 35.77 65.56
N ASN A 963 -24.90 36.21 64.43
CA ASN A 963 -25.64 36.85 63.34
C ASN A 963 -25.87 35.98 62.10
N GLY A 964 -25.43 34.72 62.11
CA GLY A 964 -25.68 33.83 60.98
C GLY A 964 -27.16 33.46 60.85
N ALA A 965 -27.59 33.32 59.60
CA ALA A 965 -28.98 33.02 59.23
C ALA A 965 -29.18 31.52 58.87
N GLY A 966 -28.10 30.74 58.85
CA GLY A 966 -28.11 29.32 58.57
C GLY A 966 -28.68 28.48 59.71
N ALA A 967 -28.95 27.20 59.44
CA ALA A 967 -29.65 26.33 60.38
C ALA A 967 -28.80 25.97 61.61
N GLY A 968 -27.48 25.99 61.49
CA GLY A 968 -26.51 25.85 62.59
C GLY A 968 -25.98 27.19 63.12
N GLY A 969 -26.54 28.31 62.68
CA GLY A 969 -26.14 29.67 63.07
C GLY A 969 -24.99 30.25 62.25
N GLU A 970 -24.50 29.55 61.23
CA GLU A 970 -23.51 30.04 60.26
C GLU A 970 -24.04 31.14 59.35
N ILE A 971 -23.15 31.93 58.76
CA ILE A 971 -23.49 32.91 57.74
C ILE A 971 -23.53 32.18 56.39
N ILE A 972 -24.63 32.35 55.65
CA ILE A 972 -24.76 31.80 54.29
C ILE A 972 -24.15 32.80 53.31
N ILE A 973 -23.19 32.34 52.51
CA ILE A 973 -22.53 33.09 51.43
C ILE A 973 -23.11 32.61 50.10
N PRO A 974 -23.97 33.40 49.42
CA PRO A 974 -24.59 32.97 48.18
C PRO A 974 -23.59 32.76 47.05
N ASP A 975 -23.90 31.85 46.12
CA ASP A 975 -23.14 31.71 44.86
C ASP A 975 -23.12 33.03 44.05
N GLY A 976 -22.01 33.27 43.34
CA GLY A 976 -21.74 34.49 42.59
C GLY A 976 -21.33 35.68 43.46
N SER A 977 -20.92 35.45 44.70
CA SER A 977 -20.40 36.47 45.60
C SER A 977 -18.90 36.65 45.36
N THR A 978 -18.46 37.78 44.81
CA THR A 978 -17.03 38.04 44.57
C THR A 978 -16.53 39.12 45.51
N ALA A 979 -15.59 38.79 46.39
CA ALA A 979 -14.99 39.68 47.38
C ALA A 979 -16.03 40.54 48.15
N ILE A 980 -17.09 39.89 48.64
CA ILE A 980 -18.12 40.58 49.42
C ILE A 980 -17.71 40.67 50.89
N THR A 981 -18.09 41.76 51.54
CA THR A 981 -17.83 41.93 52.97
C THR A 981 -19.01 41.39 53.80
N SER A 982 -18.72 40.44 54.67
CA SER A 982 -19.65 39.82 55.61
C SER A 982 -19.30 40.23 57.04
N ALA A 983 -20.26 40.82 57.76
CA ALA A 983 -20.05 41.17 59.17
C ALA A 983 -20.04 39.90 60.04
N LEU A 984 -19.07 39.80 60.96
CA LEU A 984 -18.99 38.77 61.99
C LEU A 984 -19.36 39.41 63.33
N ILE A 985 -20.44 38.96 63.97
CA ILE A 985 -20.99 39.61 65.17
C ILE A 985 -21.12 38.61 66.32
N TRP A 986 -20.41 38.88 67.41
CA TRP A 986 -20.60 38.25 68.72
C TRP A 986 -21.41 39.20 69.60
N GLY A 987 -22.74 39.06 69.56
CA GLY A 987 -23.67 39.94 70.26
C GLY A 987 -23.66 39.77 71.78
N THR A 988 -23.01 38.73 72.31
CA THR A 988 -22.75 38.55 73.74
C THR A 988 -21.43 37.80 73.89
N ILE A 989 -20.46 38.41 74.56
CA ILE A 989 -19.18 37.78 74.93
C ILE A 989 -18.93 37.92 76.44
N THR A 990 -18.15 36.99 76.99
CA THR A 990 -17.61 37.14 78.35
C THR A 990 -16.58 38.29 78.33
N PRO A 991 -16.66 39.27 79.25
CA PRO A 991 -15.80 40.44 79.20
C PRO A 991 -14.30 40.08 79.21
N PRO A 992 -13.54 40.46 78.17
CA PRO A 992 -12.13 40.13 78.07
C PRO A 992 -11.29 41.01 79.02
N THR A 993 -10.11 40.50 79.39
CA THR A 993 -9.19 41.19 80.32
C THR A 993 -8.18 42.04 79.55
N ASN A 994 -7.90 43.27 80.00
CA ASN A 994 -6.90 44.12 79.34
C ASN A 994 -5.49 43.48 79.33
N ASN A 995 -4.71 43.71 78.26
CA ASN A 995 -3.37 43.15 78.02
C ASN A 995 -3.35 41.61 77.92
N THR A 996 -4.37 41.00 77.32
CA THR A 996 -4.39 39.57 77.00
C THR A 996 -4.62 39.35 75.51
N THR A 997 -4.10 38.25 74.97
CA THR A 997 -4.39 37.81 73.60
C THR A 997 -5.56 36.83 73.63
N VAL A 998 -6.48 36.97 72.69
CA VAL A 998 -7.56 36.01 72.38
C VAL A 998 -7.39 35.58 70.93
N TYR A 999 -7.83 34.38 70.58
CA TYR A 999 -7.72 33.86 69.22
C TYR A 999 -9.10 33.82 68.57
N LEU A 1000 -9.10 34.07 67.27
CA LEU A 1000 -10.27 34.01 66.41
C LEU A 1000 -9.97 33.00 65.30
N ARG A 1001 -10.92 32.11 65.04
CA ARG A 1001 -10.85 31.16 63.91
C ARG A 1001 -12.02 31.38 62.99
N THR A 1002 -11.77 31.45 61.70
CA THR A 1002 -12.76 31.40 60.63
C THR A 1002 -12.61 30.16 59.79
N ARG A 1003 -13.73 29.64 59.31
CA ARG A 1003 -13.76 28.55 58.32
C ARG A 1003 -14.83 28.84 57.29
N LEU A 1004 -14.48 28.74 56.02
CA LEU A 1004 -15.41 28.82 54.91
C LEU A 1004 -15.60 27.43 54.32
N SER A 1005 -16.82 26.92 54.29
CA SER A 1005 -17.11 25.54 53.86
C SER A 1005 -18.17 25.50 52.76
N PRO A 1006 -18.00 24.68 51.71
CA PRO A 1006 -19.03 24.47 50.67
C PRO A 1006 -20.19 23.62 51.21
N VAL A 1007 -19.95 22.86 52.28
CA VAL A 1007 -20.96 22.02 52.93
C VAL A 1007 -21.31 22.53 54.32
N GLN A 1008 -22.57 22.39 54.72
CA GLN A 1008 -22.99 22.78 56.06
C GLN A 1008 -22.43 21.80 57.09
N LEU A 1009 -21.55 22.27 57.98
CA LEU A 1009 -20.96 21.48 59.05
C LEU A 1009 -21.98 21.18 60.17
N THR A 1010 -21.90 19.99 60.74
CA THR A 1010 -22.89 19.50 61.71
C THR A 1010 -22.70 20.13 63.08
N ASP A 1011 -23.72 20.85 63.58
CA ASP A 1011 -23.78 21.39 64.94
C ASP A 1011 -24.22 20.30 65.94
N ALA A 1012 -23.38 19.99 66.94
CA ALA A 1012 -23.60 18.84 67.82
C ALA A 1012 -23.51 19.13 69.33
N VAL A 1013 -23.07 20.33 69.74
CA VAL A 1013 -22.84 20.69 71.15
C VAL A 1013 -23.50 22.04 71.50
N ALA A 1014 -23.44 22.47 72.76
CA ALA A 1014 -24.00 23.74 73.23
C ALA A 1014 -23.27 24.25 74.48
N GLY A 1015 -23.18 25.59 74.64
CA GLY A 1015 -22.50 26.24 75.76
C GLY A 1015 -20.98 26.17 75.65
N ALA A 1016 -20.28 26.29 76.78
CA ALA A 1016 -18.82 26.16 76.93
C ALA A 1016 -18.35 24.70 76.75
N VAL A 1017 -18.51 24.20 75.52
CA VAL A 1017 -18.01 22.93 75.03
C VAL A 1017 -17.50 23.17 73.62
N GLU A 1018 -16.26 22.76 73.36
CA GLU A 1018 -15.57 22.89 72.07
C GLU A 1018 -16.50 22.48 70.92
N ASP A 1019 -16.69 23.40 69.97
CA ASP A 1019 -17.55 23.21 68.82
C ASP A 1019 -16.87 22.25 67.83
N PRO A 1020 -17.45 21.07 67.51
CA PRO A 1020 -16.83 20.11 66.57
C PRO A 1020 -16.62 20.66 65.16
N ARG A 1021 -17.21 21.80 64.82
CA ARG A 1021 -17.02 22.47 63.55
C ARG A 1021 -15.75 23.33 63.51
N SER A 1022 -15.03 23.49 64.63
CA SER A 1022 -13.80 24.30 64.73
C SER A 1022 -12.50 23.54 64.40
N TYR A 1023 -12.58 22.22 64.18
CA TYR A 1023 -11.45 21.34 63.84
C TYR A 1023 -11.83 20.30 62.76
N GLY A 1024 -10.86 19.51 62.29
CA GLY A 1024 -11.06 18.45 61.29
C GLY A 1024 -11.07 18.91 59.82
N PHE A 1025 -11.03 17.94 58.91
CA PHE A 1025 -10.99 18.16 57.44
C PHE A 1025 -12.37 18.48 56.84
N VAL A 1026 -12.36 19.38 55.86
CA VAL A 1026 -13.48 19.66 54.95
C VAL A 1026 -12.93 19.71 53.52
N ASP A 1027 -13.71 19.22 52.55
CA ASP A 1027 -13.35 19.31 51.14
C ASP A 1027 -13.89 20.61 50.54
N GLY A 1028 -13.00 21.49 50.08
CA GLY A 1028 -13.25 22.83 49.55
C GLY A 1028 -13.31 23.91 50.63
N GLY A 1029 -12.85 25.12 50.30
CA GLY A 1029 -12.87 26.29 51.17
C GLY A 1029 -11.52 26.60 51.81
N GLU A 1030 -11.55 27.20 53.00
CA GLU A 1030 -10.36 27.75 53.66
C GLU A 1030 -10.55 27.88 55.18
N VAL A 1031 -9.45 27.87 55.92
CA VAL A 1031 -9.33 28.09 57.37
C VAL A 1031 -8.40 29.26 57.63
N GLU A 1032 -8.78 30.11 58.57
CA GLU A 1032 -8.01 31.32 58.83
C GLU A 1032 -8.05 31.65 60.33
N ASP A 1033 -6.89 31.92 60.93
CA ASP A 1033 -6.72 32.14 62.36
C ASP A 1033 -6.10 33.52 62.63
N TYR A 1034 -6.55 34.21 63.69
CA TYR A 1034 -6.06 35.54 64.04
C TYR A 1034 -5.84 35.68 65.55
N ALA A 1035 -4.72 36.31 65.93
CA ALA A 1035 -4.45 36.71 67.30
C ALA A 1035 -4.87 38.16 67.57
N LEU A 1036 -5.87 38.36 68.43
CA LEU A 1036 -6.38 39.68 68.78
C LEU A 1036 -5.82 40.11 70.13
N GLN A 1037 -5.17 41.28 70.16
CA GLN A 1037 -4.71 41.89 71.39
C GLN A 1037 -5.86 42.67 72.06
N VAL A 1038 -6.27 42.24 73.25
CA VAL A 1038 -7.22 43.00 74.08
C VAL A 1038 -6.50 44.23 74.62
N ALA A 1039 -6.96 45.41 74.22
CA ALA A 1039 -6.40 46.69 74.61
C ALA A 1039 -7.49 47.77 74.62
N ASP A 1040 -7.47 48.59 75.67
CA ASP A 1040 -8.33 49.77 75.76
C ASP A 1040 -7.90 50.82 74.72
N GLN A 1041 -8.86 51.33 73.94
CA GLN A 1041 -8.64 52.27 72.84
C GLN A 1041 -9.35 53.60 73.10
N ASP A 1042 -8.85 54.64 72.44
CA ASP A 1042 -9.44 55.98 72.33
C ASP A 1042 -9.77 56.25 70.85
N PHE A 1043 -11.06 56.44 70.55
CA PHE A 1043 -11.60 56.69 69.20
C PHE A 1043 -12.19 58.09 69.10
N GLY A 1044 -12.15 58.68 67.90
CA GLY A 1044 -12.80 59.97 67.66
C GLY A 1044 -14.33 59.91 67.50
N ASP A 1045 -14.93 61.08 67.31
CA ASP A 1045 -16.38 61.30 67.42
C ASP A 1045 -17.00 62.16 66.29
N LEU A 1046 -16.25 62.40 65.21
CA LEU A 1046 -16.72 63.03 63.98
C LEU A 1046 -17.84 62.22 63.30
N PRO A 1047 -18.69 62.83 62.45
CA PRO A 1047 -19.65 62.08 61.65
C PRO A 1047 -18.95 60.99 60.82
N ASP A 1048 -19.53 59.79 60.76
CA ASP A 1048 -18.89 58.64 60.10
C ASP A 1048 -18.63 58.81 58.59
N THR A 1049 -19.14 59.88 57.95
CA THR A 1049 -18.68 60.29 56.61
C THR A 1049 -17.19 60.64 56.53
N PHE A 1050 -16.50 60.72 57.68
CA PHE A 1050 -15.07 60.91 57.82
C PHE A 1050 -14.34 59.65 58.29
N ASP A 1051 -14.98 58.48 58.19
CA ASP A 1051 -14.43 57.19 58.63
C ASP A 1051 -14.11 57.25 60.14
N THR A 1052 -15.13 57.26 60.98
CA THR A 1052 -14.97 57.43 62.44
C THR A 1052 -15.24 56.13 63.19
N LEU A 1053 -16.20 55.34 62.72
CA LEU A 1053 -16.42 53.99 63.19
C LEU A 1053 -15.25 53.09 62.80
N GLY A 1054 -14.91 52.13 63.65
CA GLY A 1054 -13.87 51.13 63.40
C GLY A 1054 -14.16 50.31 62.14
N THR A 1055 -15.44 49.98 61.89
CA THR A 1055 -15.87 49.29 60.65
C THR A 1055 -15.65 50.09 59.37
N SER A 1056 -15.46 51.41 59.48
CA SER A 1056 -15.16 52.31 58.36
C SER A 1056 -13.66 52.61 58.25
N GLY A 1057 -12.82 52.01 59.11
CA GLY A 1057 -11.38 52.27 59.18
C GLY A 1057 -11.00 53.45 60.08
N GLY A 1058 -11.84 53.77 61.06
CA GLY A 1058 -11.65 54.95 61.90
C GLY A 1058 -10.35 54.95 62.73
N PRO A 1059 -9.68 56.11 62.86
CA PRO A 1059 -8.43 56.20 63.59
C PRO A 1059 -8.68 56.08 65.10
N TYR A 1060 -7.84 55.29 65.75
CA TYR A 1060 -7.85 55.12 67.21
C TYR A 1060 -6.43 55.06 67.77
N HIS A 1061 -6.30 55.28 69.08
CA HIS A 1061 -5.03 55.12 69.81
C HIS A 1061 -5.17 54.17 70.99
N GLY A 1062 -4.20 53.26 71.16
CA GLY A 1062 -4.14 52.41 72.34
C GLY A 1062 -3.70 53.19 73.59
N LEU A 1063 -4.37 52.95 74.72
CA LEU A 1063 -4.16 53.68 75.97
C LEU A 1063 -2.93 53.26 76.77
N SER A 1064 -2.06 52.42 76.20
CA SER A 1064 -0.86 51.88 76.86
C SER A 1064 0.11 52.94 77.40
N ASN A 1065 0.05 54.19 76.89
CA ASN A 1065 0.88 55.32 77.33
C ASN A 1065 0.09 56.58 77.72
N ALA A 1066 -1.20 56.44 78.03
CA ALA A 1066 -2.11 57.56 78.34
C ALA A 1066 -1.61 58.47 79.49
N THR A 1067 -0.75 57.95 80.38
CA THR A 1067 -0.15 58.74 81.48
C THR A 1067 0.94 59.72 81.04
N ASN A 1068 1.55 59.55 79.85
CA ASN A 1068 2.67 60.40 79.40
C ASN A 1068 2.37 61.17 78.11
N ILE A 1069 1.41 60.71 77.30
CA ILE A 1069 1.06 61.31 76.02
C ILE A 1069 -0.46 61.43 75.97
N HIS A 1070 -0.95 62.66 76.08
CA HIS A 1070 -2.36 63.01 75.89
C HIS A 1070 -2.45 64.46 75.42
N ILE A 1071 -3.53 64.81 74.74
CA ILE A 1071 -3.83 66.19 74.35
C ILE A 1071 -4.69 66.83 75.44
N GLY A 1072 -4.43 68.08 75.81
CA GLY A 1072 -5.17 68.75 76.88
C GLY A 1072 -4.72 68.40 78.31
N SER A 1073 -5.62 68.55 79.26
CA SER A 1073 -5.38 68.54 80.71
C SER A 1073 -6.17 67.50 81.50
N ALA A 1074 -7.10 66.78 80.86
CA ALA A 1074 -7.73 65.60 81.44
C ALA A 1074 -7.06 64.33 80.92
N THR A 1075 -7.39 63.23 81.58
CA THR A 1075 -6.96 61.88 81.20
C THR A 1075 -7.90 61.36 80.12
N ILE A 1076 -7.31 60.69 79.12
CA ILE A 1076 -8.01 60.00 78.03
C ILE A 1076 -8.98 58.97 78.62
N ASP A 1077 -10.23 58.93 78.16
CA ASP A 1077 -11.19 57.87 78.44
C ASP A 1077 -11.04 56.70 77.45
N THR A 1078 -12.07 55.88 77.30
CA THR A 1078 -11.95 54.59 76.61
C THR A 1078 -13.25 54.28 75.91
N GLU A 1079 -13.15 54.10 74.60
CA GLU A 1079 -14.26 53.81 73.72
C GLU A 1079 -14.04 52.44 73.05
N GLY A 1080 -15.13 51.70 72.87
CA GLY A 1080 -15.09 50.44 72.14
C GLY A 1080 -15.14 50.63 70.62
N ASP A 1081 -15.56 51.81 70.15
CA ASP A 1081 -15.75 52.19 68.75
C ASP A 1081 -15.89 53.73 68.68
N GLY A 1082 -15.81 54.30 67.47
CA GLY A 1082 -16.08 55.73 67.25
C GLY A 1082 -17.49 56.15 67.67
N LEU A 1083 -17.62 57.37 68.17
CA LEU A 1083 -18.88 57.91 68.69
C LEU A 1083 -19.40 59.06 67.81
N PRO A 1084 -19.76 58.81 66.53
CA PRO A 1084 -20.01 59.86 65.56
C PRO A 1084 -21.22 60.72 65.95
N THR A 1085 -21.00 62.00 66.25
CA THR A 1085 -22.08 63.00 66.37
C THR A 1085 -21.91 64.11 65.35
N ALA A 1086 -23.03 64.78 65.04
CA ALA A 1086 -22.98 65.97 64.17
C ALA A 1086 -22.18 67.12 64.80
N GLY A 1087 -21.92 67.07 66.11
CA GLY A 1087 -21.19 68.08 66.88
C GLY A 1087 -19.70 67.80 67.00
N ALA A 1088 -19.25 66.55 66.78
CA ALA A 1088 -17.98 66.07 67.35
C ALA A 1088 -17.95 66.41 68.85
N ASP A 1089 -18.94 65.85 69.56
CA ASP A 1089 -19.07 65.90 71.02
C ASP A 1089 -19.55 64.55 71.60
N GLY A 1090 -19.30 63.46 70.87
CA GLY A 1090 -19.90 62.15 71.14
C GLY A 1090 -19.29 61.45 72.34
N ASP A 1091 -17.97 61.32 72.33
CA ASP A 1091 -17.14 60.75 73.41
C ASP A 1091 -17.14 61.64 74.66
N ASP A 1092 -17.23 62.94 74.47
CA ASP A 1092 -17.39 64.01 75.46
C ASP A 1092 -18.54 63.76 76.47
N THR A 1093 -19.53 62.97 76.08
CA THR A 1093 -20.71 62.62 76.89
C THR A 1093 -20.63 61.26 77.58
N THR A 1094 -19.62 60.45 77.27
CA THR A 1094 -19.48 59.04 77.69
C THR A 1094 -18.23 58.75 78.50
N GLY A 1095 -17.79 59.67 79.34
CA GLY A 1095 -16.66 59.39 80.23
C GLY A 1095 -16.07 60.64 80.83
N SER A 1096 -14.80 60.88 80.58
CA SER A 1096 -14.05 62.05 81.01
C SER A 1096 -13.76 62.91 79.80
N ALA A 1097 -14.46 64.05 79.63
CA ALA A 1097 -14.19 65.04 78.57
C ALA A 1097 -12.69 65.43 78.50
N ASP A 1098 -11.96 64.73 77.64
CA ASP A 1098 -10.52 64.76 77.50
C ASP A 1098 -10.05 65.71 76.39
N GLU A 1099 -10.96 66.06 75.49
CA GLU A 1099 -10.88 67.08 74.41
C GLU A 1099 -10.81 68.54 74.91
N ASN A 1100 -10.33 68.74 76.14
CA ASN A 1100 -10.30 70.04 76.81
C ASN A 1100 -9.07 70.90 76.49
N ALA A 1101 -8.34 70.57 75.42
CA ALA A 1101 -7.18 71.37 74.98
C ALA A 1101 -7.57 72.80 74.56
N PHE A 1102 -8.84 73.06 74.27
CA PHE A 1102 -9.37 74.36 73.84
C PHE A 1102 -10.56 74.79 74.71
N SER A 1103 -10.55 76.04 75.22
CA SER A 1103 -11.58 76.53 76.15
C SER A 1103 -12.87 77.07 75.49
N THR A 1104 -12.94 77.08 74.15
CA THR A 1104 -14.09 77.53 73.34
C THR A 1104 -13.96 76.97 71.92
N PRO A 1105 -15.05 76.58 71.23
CA PRO A 1105 -14.99 76.37 69.78
C PRO A 1105 -14.48 77.66 69.14
N THR A 1106 -13.35 77.62 68.45
CA THR A 1106 -12.89 78.78 67.68
C THR A 1106 -13.93 79.07 66.61
N PRO A 1107 -14.53 80.28 66.54
CA PRO A 1107 -15.43 80.61 65.46
C PRO A 1107 -14.65 80.55 64.14
N ILE A 1108 -15.10 79.70 63.22
CA ILE A 1108 -14.85 79.91 61.80
C ILE A 1108 -15.39 81.31 61.50
N LEU A 1109 -14.48 82.23 61.14
CA LEU A 1109 -14.87 83.47 60.48
C LEU A 1109 -15.58 83.06 59.18
N PRO A 1110 -16.89 83.35 59.03
CA PRO A 1110 -17.52 83.23 57.74
C PRO A 1110 -16.87 84.28 56.84
N LEU A 1111 -16.28 83.86 55.72
CA LEU A 1111 -16.37 84.70 54.53
C LEU A 1111 -17.57 84.22 53.74
N ASP A 1112 -18.71 84.87 54.01
CA ASP A 1112 -19.90 84.78 53.19
C ASP A 1112 -19.58 85.09 51.72
N ALA A 1113 -20.08 84.20 50.85
CA ALA A 1113 -20.74 84.44 49.55
C ALA A 1113 -19.90 84.98 48.37
N THR A 1114 -20.01 84.46 47.15
CA THR A 1114 -21.26 84.12 46.43
C THR A 1114 -21.13 82.99 45.38
N SER A 1115 -22.20 82.17 45.36
CA SER A 1115 -22.80 81.31 44.30
C SER A 1115 -21.95 80.30 43.56
#